data_AF-A0AAC8TAQ8-F1
#
_entry.id   AF-A0AAC8TAQ8-F1
#
_cell.length_a   1.000
_cell.length_b   1.000
_cell.length_c   1.000
_cell.angle_alpha   90.00
_cell.angle_beta   90.00
_cell.angle_gamma   90.00
#
_symmetry.space_group_name_H-M   'P 1'
#
loop_
_entity.id
_entity.type
_entity.pdbx_description
1 polymer ?
#
loop_
_entity_poly.entity_id
_entity_poly.type
_entity_poly.pdbx_seq_one_letter_code
_entity_poly.pdbx_strand_id
1 'polypeptide(L)'
;MATVTERDILQQMVVREEAGVYVLGCFERRITLYTQQIRALNLVHSLFAEERLKASSTLAVIGGGAAGLTAAAGAAIRGARVTVFEQASDLLAMFRNNRQRWLHPHLYDWPEEGSGQEQADVPVLDWKADLAGNVAERLLAQWQPLAQRYGIEVHTRVRRLQLLPGSGVPRRLTWNTESFDEGEFDAVILAVGFGTERTLEGAPSRSYWEDDNLDRLLLSPNSPKRYLISGTGDGGLIDLLRVRLRDFRHERIIQRYLRDASLGEVKTELLKLEEEFRKGRLHERDFFKKYKDLPVPKALDERLREDLRGDTAAVLNGRDASPLSARASILNRFLTSRLMRLGVRYEFGELTVKRVKDAYEVAFLDEKKHPKHVEEFDDIIVRHGPQPALEHSFKSLWDKAGARMRDLAELDQTRRPLFKSEHFAHSLSVAGVSTSTAPAVVSAPAVAPPRGDCFGREEQTRQLVAAVLAEEPRPTMVLGPPGIGKSTLTLQAYHHPEVARRYGNRRYFVRLDGATSRELMVSAVAAVLGIKSETDLWEAVKHALQSAPALLVLDNVETPWDADRSGTESLLAELRDLPGLALVCSVRGGERPFVSRSGPPIEVTRLDGEAARDLFCSIAWKVDRKDPLLERLLHEQDGLPLAIKLLAFTAEGASLENTWRLWQQERAALYERPGGGLDRQSSLSSSLEVSIKGPRMTDEARRLLSLLSKLPGGVAQEDLDRLLPGMGNGAAQVLSKVGLAFFEKGRLRMLAPILEHVRRSRNPSAEDLERMSNHYLGMPRIHGEKVGRVGGGEASTLLIVEFTNIEGVIEEELSGQRAMEAMDAAIALSKFMRFSGHGTPRILQRASEVARNKGDAGREANCIQSLGDIAFRRSQHEEARRRYEEAMPLHEQVGDVLGRANCIQSLGDIALERSQHEEARRRYEEALPLHEQVGDVLGRANCIQSLGDIALRRSQHEEARRRYEEALPLYAQVGAVLGRANCIRRLGDIALERSQHEEARRRYEEALPLYEQVGAVLGRANCIQRLGDIALRRSQHEEARRRYEEALPLHEQVGAVLGRANCIKSLGDIALERSQHEEARRRYEEALPLYEQVGAVLGRANCIRRLGDIALERSQHEEARGFFVQSLSFYMLIPEPYSIGLTHQRLARIALNVEERRRHIASARKAWESIDRSDLIQQLRDEFGDDHPGGR
;
A
#
# COMPACT_ATOMS: atom_id res chain seq x y z
N MET A 1 6.70 -21.17 -35.63
CA MET A 1 6.10 -21.97 -34.53
C MET A 1 4.59 -21.95 -34.72
N ALA A 2 3.94 -23.11 -34.64
CA ALA A 2 2.49 -23.22 -34.81
C ALA A 2 1.75 -22.37 -33.76
N THR A 3 0.65 -21.72 -34.16
CA THR A 3 -0.27 -21.00 -33.26
C THR A 3 -1.04 -22.01 -32.42
N VAL A 4 -0.89 -21.95 -31.09
CA VAL A 4 -1.65 -22.75 -30.13
C VAL A 4 -3.12 -22.34 -30.18
N THR A 5 -4.03 -23.30 -30.32
CA THR A 5 -5.49 -23.07 -30.38
C THR A 5 -6.18 -23.47 -29.07
N GLU A 6 -7.41 -23.02 -28.85
CA GLU A 6 -8.25 -23.38 -27.71
C GLU A 6 -8.45 -24.89 -27.61
N ARG A 7 -8.59 -25.56 -28.77
CA ARG A 7 -8.69 -27.01 -28.86
C ARG A 7 -7.42 -27.72 -28.41
N ASP A 8 -6.24 -27.16 -28.67
CA ASP A 8 -4.96 -27.71 -28.22
C ASP A 8 -4.84 -27.66 -26.69
N ILE A 9 -5.26 -26.55 -26.07
CA ILE A 9 -5.29 -26.39 -24.60
C ILE A 9 -6.19 -27.47 -23.97
N LEU A 10 -7.42 -27.63 -24.47
CA LEU A 10 -8.35 -28.62 -23.92
C LEU A 10 -7.86 -30.05 -24.12
N GLN A 11 -7.29 -30.38 -25.28
CA GLN A 11 -6.70 -31.70 -25.52
C GLN A 11 -5.53 -32.00 -24.59
N GLN A 12 -4.78 -30.97 -24.18
CA GLN A 12 -3.69 -31.13 -23.23
C GLN A 12 -4.17 -31.30 -21.79
N MET A 13 -5.21 -30.56 -21.37
CA MET A 13 -5.63 -30.50 -19.96
C MET A 13 -6.69 -31.54 -19.59
N VAL A 14 -7.39 -32.17 -20.54
CA VAL A 14 -8.41 -33.19 -20.26
C VAL A 14 -7.82 -34.53 -19.79
N VAL A 15 -8.45 -35.19 -18.82
CA VAL A 15 -8.08 -36.54 -18.40
C VAL A 15 -8.66 -37.57 -19.40
N ARG A 16 -7.79 -38.41 -19.97
CA ARG A 16 -8.20 -39.44 -20.94
C ARG A 16 -9.26 -40.38 -20.33
N GLU A 17 -10.30 -40.69 -21.11
CA GLU A 17 -11.42 -41.58 -20.72
C GLU A 17 -12.32 -41.03 -19.58
N GLU A 18 -12.09 -39.81 -19.11
CA GLU A 18 -12.91 -39.14 -18.09
C GLU A 18 -13.42 -37.80 -18.65
N ALA A 19 -14.52 -37.85 -19.42
CA ALA A 19 -15.13 -36.66 -20.01
C ALA A 19 -15.52 -35.64 -18.94
N GLY A 20 -15.20 -34.36 -19.17
CA GLY A 20 -15.52 -33.27 -18.25
C GLY A 20 -14.52 -33.08 -17.09
N VAL A 21 -13.42 -33.84 -17.04
CA VAL A 21 -12.38 -33.69 -16.00
C VAL A 21 -11.11 -33.10 -16.61
N TYR A 22 -10.62 -32.01 -16.02
CA TYR A 22 -9.47 -31.25 -16.49
C TYR A 22 -8.44 -31.12 -15.36
N VAL A 23 -7.15 -31.12 -15.69
CA VAL A 23 -6.04 -31.00 -14.74
C VAL A 23 -5.26 -29.74 -15.01
N LEU A 24 -4.93 -29.02 -13.93
CA LEU A 24 -4.20 -27.78 -14.01
C LEU A 24 -2.89 -27.86 -13.22
N GLY A 25 -1.79 -27.63 -13.95
CA GLY A 25 -0.57 -27.11 -13.36
C GLY A 25 0.42 -28.11 -12.81
N CYS A 26 0.23 -29.42 -12.96
CA CYS A 26 1.13 -30.45 -12.40
C CYS A 26 2.07 -31.14 -13.41
N PHE A 27 2.03 -30.79 -14.70
CA PHE A 27 2.83 -31.43 -15.75
C PHE A 27 3.74 -30.48 -16.53
N GLU A 28 3.53 -29.18 -16.36
CA GLU A 28 4.16 -28.12 -17.16
C GLU A 28 5.45 -27.58 -16.52
N ARG A 29 6.38 -27.14 -17.38
CA ARG A 29 7.61 -26.43 -16.97
C ARG A 29 7.27 -25.00 -16.50
N ARG A 30 8.15 -24.37 -15.72
CA ARG A 30 7.93 -23.04 -15.10
C ARG A 30 6.70 -23.03 -14.20
N ILE A 31 6.92 -23.32 -12.92
CA ILE A 31 5.88 -23.39 -11.90
C ILE A 31 5.97 -22.12 -11.07
N THR A 32 5.39 -21.03 -11.58
CA THR A 32 5.36 -19.74 -10.90
C THR A 32 3.93 -19.38 -10.56
N LEU A 33 3.73 -18.49 -9.59
CA LEU A 33 2.39 -18.00 -9.27
C LEU A 33 1.68 -17.44 -10.51
N TYR A 34 2.36 -16.55 -11.23
CA TYR A 34 1.85 -15.89 -12.44
C TYR A 34 1.48 -16.91 -13.54
N THR A 35 2.39 -17.81 -13.89
CA THR A 35 2.16 -18.79 -14.97
C THR A 35 0.99 -19.73 -14.67
N GLN A 36 0.74 -20.05 -13.39
CA GLN A 36 -0.39 -20.85 -12.98
C GLN A 36 -1.73 -20.10 -13.13
N GLN A 37 -1.75 -18.77 -12.93
CA GLN A 37 -2.93 -17.94 -13.19
C GLN A 37 -3.23 -17.84 -14.69
N ILE A 38 -2.20 -17.64 -15.53
CA ILE A 38 -2.36 -17.63 -16.99
C ILE A 38 -2.93 -18.95 -17.50
N ARG A 39 -2.44 -20.09 -16.99
CA ARG A 39 -2.98 -21.43 -17.32
C ARG A 39 -4.45 -21.57 -16.93
N ALA A 40 -4.81 -21.09 -15.75
CA ALA A 40 -6.19 -21.10 -15.28
C ALA A 40 -7.12 -20.33 -16.21
N LEU A 41 -6.71 -19.12 -16.61
CA LEU A 41 -7.51 -18.29 -17.49
C LEU A 41 -7.57 -18.82 -18.92
N ASN A 42 -6.48 -19.39 -19.45
CA ASN A 42 -6.49 -20.07 -20.75
C ASN A 42 -7.45 -21.27 -20.73
N LEU A 43 -7.40 -22.13 -19.70
CA LEU A 43 -8.30 -23.28 -19.57
C LEU A 43 -9.76 -22.82 -19.53
N VAL A 44 -10.09 -21.88 -18.64
CA VAL A 44 -11.45 -21.34 -18.53
C VAL A 44 -11.87 -20.73 -19.87
N HIS A 45 -10.98 -19.96 -20.51
CA HIS A 45 -11.28 -19.37 -21.81
C HIS A 45 -11.65 -20.42 -22.85
N SER A 46 -10.83 -21.47 -22.99
CA SER A 46 -11.04 -22.55 -23.94
C SER A 46 -12.28 -23.39 -23.62
N LEU A 47 -12.61 -23.61 -22.34
CA LEU A 47 -13.82 -24.34 -21.94
C LEU A 47 -15.10 -23.65 -22.44
N PHE A 48 -15.16 -22.32 -22.37
CA PHE A 48 -16.29 -21.57 -22.90
C PHE A 48 -16.24 -21.40 -24.42
N ALA A 49 -15.05 -21.23 -25.01
CA ALA A 49 -14.90 -21.06 -26.46
C ALA A 49 -15.31 -22.33 -27.23
N GLU A 50 -15.02 -23.51 -26.68
CA GLU A 50 -15.37 -24.82 -27.24
C GLU A 50 -16.70 -25.37 -26.70
N GLU A 51 -17.53 -24.49 -26.11
CA GLU A 51 -18.86 -24.79 -25.55
C GLU A 51 -18.92 -25.97 -24.56
N ARG A 52 -17.81 -26.28 -23.87
CA ARG A 52 -17.76 -27.26 -22.78
C ARG A 52 -18.38 -26.72 -21.50
N LEU A 53 -18.35 -25.39 -21.33
CA LEU A 53 -19.08 -24.66 -20.30
C LEU A 53 -19.92 -23.56 -20.97
N LYS A 54 -21.09 -23.30 -20.41
CA LYS A 54 -22.01 -22.22 -20.79
C LYS A 54 -22.32 -21.37 -19.55
N ALA A 55 -22.95 -20.22 -19.76
CA ALA A 55 -23.58 -19.51 -18.64
C ALA A 55 -24.55 -20.48 -17.94
N SER A 56 -24.57 -20.46 -16.60
CA SER A 56 -25.25 -21.37 -15.68
C SER A 56 -24.70 -22.79 -15.54
N SER A 57 -23.67 -23.20 -16.28
CA SER A 57 -23.00 -24.50 -16.05
C SER A 57 -22.41 -24.58 -14.65
N THR A 58 -22.35 -25.79 -14.10
CA THR A 58 -21.79 -26.11 -12.78
C THR A 58 -20.34 -26.57 -12.89
N LEU A 59 -19.46 -25.98 -12.09
CA LEU A 59 -18.03 -26.26 -12.13
C LEU A 59 -17.49 -26.56 -10.73
N ALA A 60 -16.89 -27.74 -10.56
CA ALA A 60 -16.10 -28.05 -9.37
C ALA A 60 -14.63 -27.69 -9.59
N VAL A 61 -14.04 -26.91 -8.68
CA VAL A 61 -12.60 -26.62 -8.67
C VAL A 61 -11.97 -27.23 -7.42
N ILE A 62 -11.09 -28.21 -7.60
CA ILE A 62 -10.43 -28.92 -6.51
C ILE A 62 -9.04 -28.34 -6.32
N GLY A 63 -8.86 -27.57 -5.25
CA GLY A 63 -7.66 -26.83 -4.89
C GLY A 63 -7.94 -25.33 -4.69
N GLY A 64 -7.71 -24.83 -3.48
CA GLY A 64 -7.82 -23.42 -3.06
C GLY A 64 -6.51 -22.64 -3.17
N GLY A 65 -5.58 -23.13 -4.00
CA GLY A 65 -4.38 -22.40 -4.41
C GLY A 65 -4.68 -21.32 -5.46
N ALA A 66 -3.69 -20.48 -5.78
CA ALA A 66 -3.91 -19.32 -6.66
C ALA A 66 -4.47 -19.66 -8.03
N ALA A 67 -4.06 -20.80 -8.59
CA ALA A 67 -4.55 -21.29 -9.88
C ALA A 67 -6.03 -21.69 -9.82
N GLY A 68 -6.43 -22.41 -8.75
CA GLY A 68 -7.81 -22.81 -8.53
C GLY A 68 -8.72 -21.61 -8.27
N LEU A 69 -8.30 -20.66 -7.43
CA LEU A 69 -9.04 -19.43 -7.19
C LEU A 69 -9.18 -18.59 -8.48
N THR A 70 -8.13 -18.53 -9.31
CA THR A 70 -8.18 -17.81 -10.59
C THR A 70 -9.13 -18.49 -11.58
N ALA A 71 -9.09 -19.83 -11.68
CA ALA A 71 -10.02 -20.59 -12.52
C ALA A 71 -11.47 -20.40 -12.05
N ALA A 72 -11.71 -20.49 -10.75
CA ALA A 72 -13.01 -20.31 -10.15
C ALA A 72 -13.58 -18.91 -10.41
N ALA A 73 -12.78 -17.87 -10.15
CA ALA A 73 -13.18 -16.49 -10.40
C ALA A 73 -13.43 -16.23 -11.89
N GLY A 74 -12.53 -16.70 -12.77
CA GLY A 74 -12.68 -16.55 -14.21
C GLY A 74 -13.94 -17.23 -14.76
N ALA A 75 -14.28 -18.43 -14.27
CA ALA A 75 -15.48 -19.14 -14.69
C ALA A 75 -16.76 -18.49 -14.14
N ALA A 76 -16.73 -18.05 -12.88
CA ALA A 76 -17.84 -17.35 -12.23
C ALA A 76 -18.19 -16.03 -12.93
N ILE A 77 -17.19 -15.23 -13.30
CA ILE A 77 -17.37 -13.98 -14.07
C ILE A 77 -18.06 -14.25 -15.42
N ARG A 78 -17.83 -15.43 -16.01
CA ARG A 78 -18.48 -15.86 -17.27
C ARG A 78 -19.83 -16.55 -17.04
N GLY A 79 -20.36 -16.52 -15.83
CA GLY A 79 -21.70 -16.97 -15.47
C GLY A 79 -21.83 -18.43 -15.04
N ALA A 80 -20.73 -19.16 -14.82
CA ALA A 80 -20.80 -20.51 -14.26
C ALA A 80 -21.08 -20.48 -12.74
N ARG A 81 -21.79 -21.49 -12.22
CA ARG A 81 -21.92 -21.74 -10.77
C ARG A 81 -20.72 -22.57 -10.32
N VAL A 82 -19.94 -22.06 -9.37
CA VAL A 82 -18.64 -22.64 -9.02
C VAL A 82 -18.61 -23.07 -7.57
N THR A 83 -18.09 -24.28 -7.32
CA THR A 83 -17.80 -24.79 -5.98
C THR A 83 -16.31 -25.13 -5.89
N VAL A 84 -15.62 -24.56 -4.89
CA VAL A 84 -14.19 -24.76 -4.62
C VAL A 84 -14.01 -25.70 -3.44
N PHE A 85 -13.17 -26.72 -3.60
CA PHE A 85 -12.81 -27.68 -2.55
C PHE A 85 -11.35 -27.53 -2.15
N GLU A 86 -11.07 -27.30 -0.87
CA GLU A 86 -9.73 -27.15 -0.31
C GLU A 86 -9.54 -28.10 0.90
N GLN A 87 -8.40 -28.78 0.93
CA GLN A 87 -8.03 -29.71 1.99
C GLN A 87 -7.55 -28.98 3.25
N ALA A 88 -6.87 -27.84 3.09
CA ALA A 88 -6.45 -26.98 4.17
C ALA A 88 -7.65 -26.24 4.81
N SER A 89 -7.44 -25.70 6.01
CA SER A 89 -8.42 -24.80 6.66
C SER A 89 -8.52 -23.45 5.97
N ASP A 90 -7.49 -23.06 5.22
CA ASP A 90 -7.29 -21.74 4.68
C ASP A 90 -6.97 -21.82 3.18
N LEU A 91 -7.47 -20.84 2.42
CA LEU A 91 -7.08 -20.66 1.02
C LEU A 91 -5.65 -20.11 0.92
N LEU A 92 -4.96 -20.43 -0.18
CA LEU A 92 -3.54 -20.09 -0.41
C LEU A 92 -2.58 -20.58 0.70
N ALA A 93 -2.95 -21.65 1.41
CA ALA A 93 -2.26 -22.09 2.63
C ALA A 93 -0.74 -22.32 2.47
N MET A 94 -0.27 -22.74 1.29
CA MET A 94 1.14 -23.07 1.07
C MET A 94 2.10 -21.89 1.28
N PHE A 95 1.72 -20.67 0.89
CA PHE A 95 2.63 -19.52 0.92
C PHE A 95 2.06 -18.27 1.61
N ARG A 96 0.82 -18.33 2.10
CA ARG A 96 0.16 -17.21 2.81
C ARG A 96 0.96 -16.71 4.02
N ASN A 97 1.64 -17.61 4.73
CA ASN A 97 2.38 -17.27 5.95
C ASN A 97 3.86 -16.96 5.69
N ASN A 98 4.32 -17.02 4.44
CA ASN A 98 5.71 -16.76 4.11
C ASN A 98 5.98 -15.24 4.09
N ARG A 99 6.89 -14.77 4.93
CA ARG A 99 7.21 -13.34 5.10
C ARG A 99 8.58 -12.95 4.54
N GLN A 100 9.29 -13.87 3.89
CA GLN A 100 10.66 -13.64 3.45
C GLN A 100 10.87 -13.80 1.94
N ARG A 101 10.00 -14.56 1.29
CA ARG A 101 10.19 -14.99 -0.09
C ARG A 101 9.57 -13.98 -1.04
N TRP A 102 10.41 -13.34 -1.84
CA TRP A 102 9.97 -12.35 -2.82
C TRP A 102 9.44 -13.00 -4.10
N LEU A 103 8.23 -12.64 -4.50
CA LEU A 103 7.59 -13.06 -5.75
C LEU A 103 7.65 -11.92 -6.77
N HIS A 104 7.95 -12.28 -8.02
CA HIS A 104 7.93 -11.34 -9.15
C HIS A 104 7.29 -12.05 -10.35
N PRO A 105 6.30 -11.42 -11.03
CA PRO A 105 5.49 -12.10 -12.04
C PRO A 105 6.29 -12.49 -13.29
N HIS A 106 7.07 -11.55 -13.84
CA HIS A 106 7.74 -11.69 -15.14
C HIS A 106 9.25 -11.94 -15.06
N LEU A 107 9.76 -12.23 -13.87
CA LEU A 107 11.21 -12.32 -13.62
C LEU A 107 11.88 -13.40 -14.48
N TYR A 108 11.20 -14.53 -14.60
CA TYR A 108 11.70 -15.71 -15.31
C TYR A 108 11.69 -15.55 -16.84
N ASP A 109 11.11 -14.46 -17.34
CA ASP A 109 11.09 -14.12 -18.76
C ASP A 109 12.33 -13.31 -19.19
N TRP A 110 13.15 -12.84 -18.25
CA TRP A 110 14.42 -12.18 -18.58
C TRP A 110 15.29 -13.12 -19.45
N PRO A 111 15.89 -12.65 -20.56
CA PRO A 111 16.12 -11.24 -20.93
C PRO A 111 15.07 -10.58 -21.85
N GLU A 112 13.88 -11.16 -21.98
CA GLU A 112 12.82 -10.61 -22.84
C GLU A 112 12.33 -9.23 -22.35
N GLU A 113 11.81 -8.43 -23.28
CA GLU A 113 11.26 -7.11 -22.99
C GLU A 113 10.02 -7.25 -22.08
N GLY A 114 9.88 -6.37 -21.08
CA GLY A 114 8.82 -6.46 -20.08
C GLY A 114 9.15 -7.34 -18.86
N SER A 115 10.24 -8.10 -18.85
CA SER A 115 10.60 -8.96 -17.70
C SER A 115 10.86 -8.21 -16.38
N GLY A 116 11.05 -6.88 -16.45
CA GLY A 116 11.21 -5.98 -15.31
C GLY A 116 9.92 -5.30 -14.86
N GLN A 117 8.76 -5.65 -15.43
CA GLN A 117 7.46 -5.17 -14.99
C GLN A 117 7.10 -5.84 -13.67
N GLU A 118 6.72 -5.03 -12.69
CA GLU A 118 6.41 -5.52 -11.35
C GLU A 118 4.95 -5.96 -11.21
N GLN A 119 4.05 -5.46 -12.06
CA GLN A 119 2.64 -5.83 -12.07
C GLN A 119 2.43 -7.12 -12.87
N ALA A 120 1.60 -8.04 -12.38
CA ALA A 120 1.27 -9.28 -13.08
C ALA A 120 0.33 -9.05 -14.27
N ASP A 121 -0.51 -8.01 -14.20
CA ASP A 121 -1.48 -7.60 -15.21
C ASP A 121 -2.44 -8.74 -15.60
N VAL A 122 -2.80 -9.59 -14.63
CA VAL A 122 -3.83 -10.62 -14.84
C VAL A 122 -5.21 -10.02 -14.61
N PRO A 123 -6.22 -10.35 -15.43
CA PRO A 123 -7.52 -9.67 -15.40
C PRO A 123 -8.38 -9.96 -14.17
N VAL A 124 -8.00 -10.96 -13.37
CA VAL A 124 -8.69 -11.34 -12.13
C VAL A 124 -7.68 -11.88 -11.13
N LEU A 125 -7.84 -11.50 -9.85
CA LEU A 125 -6.88 -11.78 -8.78
C LEU A 125 -5.48 -11.26 -9.15
N ASP A 126 -5.38 -9.97 -9.45
CA ASP A 126 -4.14 -9.34 -9.89
C ASP A 126 -3.19 -9.04 -8.72
N TRP A 127 -1.89 -8.97 -9.00
CA TRP A 127 -0.89 -8.72 -7.96
C TRP A 127 0.36 -8.06 -8.54
N LYS A 128 1.13 -7.45 -7.64
CA LYS A 128 2.42 -6.83 -7.97
C LYS A 128 3.52 -7.54 -7.21
N ALA A 129 4.76 -7.46 -7.71
CA ALA A 129 5.93 -8.02 -7.07
C ALA A 129 6.01 -7.58 -5.60
N ASP A 130 6.06 -8.55 -4.70
CA ASP A 130 5.98 -8.36 -3.25
C ASP A 130 6.40 -9.65 -2.53
N LEU A 131 6.45 -9.64 -1.20
CA LEU A 131 6.61 -10.85 -0.40
C LEU A 131 5.43 -11.80 -0.59
N ALA A 132 5.68 -13.11 -0.62
CA ALA A 132 4.68 -14.13 -0.92
C ALA A 132 3.43 -14.03 -0.04
N GLY A 133 3.58 -13.77 1.27
CA GLY A 133 2.45 -13.55 2.17
C GLY A 133 1.64 -12.29 1.84
N ASN A 134 2.29 -11.20 1.44
CA ASN A 134 1.62 -9.96 1.02
C ASN A 134 0.85 -10.16 -0.30
N VAL A 135 1.44 -10.91 -1.24
CA VAL A 135 0.76 -11.31 -2.47
C VAL A 135 -0.47 -12.15 -2.14
N ALA A 136 -0.35 -13.14 -1.26
CA ALA A 136 -1.49 -13.96 -0.83
C ALA A 136 -2.60 -13.13 -0.18
N GLU A 137 -2.25 -12.21 0.71
CA GLU A 137 -3.22 -11.29 1.34
C GLU A 137 -3.96 -10.46 0.29
N ARG A 138 -3.26 -9.95 -0.73
CA ARG A 138 -3.87 -9.18 -1.82
C ARG A 138 -4.80 -10.02 -2.70
N LEU A 139 -4.39 -11.24 -3.05
CA LEU A 139 -5.23 -12.18 -3.80
C LEU A 139 -6.49 -12.51 -3.01
N LEU A 140 -6.38 -12.74 -1.69
CA LEU A 140 -7.53 -13.01 -0.83
C LEU A 140 -8.46 -11.81 -0.68
N ALA A 141 -7.92 -10.58 -0.58
CA ALA A 141 -8.72 -9.36 -0.51
C ALA A 141 -9.55 -9.13 -1.78
N GLN A 142 -9.06 -9.56 -2.96
CA GLN A 142 -9.82 -9.55 -4.21
C GLN A 142 -10.76 -10.75 -4.35
N TRP A 143 -10.35 -11.91 -3.84
CA TRP A 143 -11.15 -13.14 -3.89
C TRP A 143 -12.44 -13.02 -3.09
N GLN A 144 -12.40 -12.47 -1.87
CA GLN A 144 -13.56 -12.37 -0.98
C GLN A 144 -14.78 -11.69 -1.63
N PRO A 145 -14.67 -10.47 -2.19
CA PRO A 145 -15.81 -9.82 -2.84
C PRO A 145 -16.26 -10.55 -4.11
N LEU A 146 -15.36 -11.21 -4.85
CA LEU A 146 -15.72 -12.00 -6.03
C LEU A 146 -16.53 -13.25 -5.63
N ALA A 147 -16.07 -13.99 -4.63
CA ALA A 147 -16.75 -15.17 -4.12
C ALA A 147 -18.15 -14.82 -3.60
N GLN A 148 -18.28 -13.70 -2.88
CA GLN A 148 -19.57 -13.21 -2.41
C GLN A 148 -20.48 -12.75 -3.56
N ARG A 149 -19.96 -11.94 -4.50
CA ARG A 149 -20.73 -11.40 -5.64
C ARG A 149 -21.30 -12.49 -6.53
N TYR A 150 -20.53 -13.54 -6.76
CA TYR A 150 -20.88 -14.62 -7.68
C TYR A 150 -21.43 -15.87 -6.98
N GLY A 151 -21.58 -15.84 -5.66
CA GLY A 151 -22.05 -17.00 -4.90
C GLY A 151 -21.14 -18.23 -5.07
N ILE A 152 -19.83 -18.03 -5.11
CA ILE A 152 -18.88 -19.14 -5.20
C ILE A 152 -18.85 -19.87 -3.87
N GLU A 153 -19.24 -21.14 -3.88
CA GLU A 153 -19.21 -21.99 -2.69
C GLU A 153 -17.78 -22.44 -2.41
N VAL A 154 -17.37 -22.43 -1.14
CA VAL A 154 -16.01 -22.85 -0.74
C VAL A 154 -16.11 -23.81 0.42
N HIS A 155 -15.68 -25.06 0.20
CA HIS A 155 -15.54 -26.07 1.23
C HIS A 155 -14.06 -26.22 1.60
N THR A 156 -13.71 -25.87 2.82
CA THR A 156 -12.36 -26.09 3.38
C THR A 156 -12.34 -27.34 4.26
N ARG A 157 -11.15 -27.80 4.64
CA ARG A 157 -10.94 -29.01 5.46
C ARG A 157 -11.51 -30.28 4.83
N VAL A 158 -11.63 -30.33 3.51
CA VAL A 158 -12.13 -31.51 2.79
C VAL A 158 -11.10 -32.63 2.89
N ARG A 159 -11.41 -33.72 3.60
CA ARG A 159 -10.44 -34.79 3.88
C ARG A 159 -10.48 -35.93 2.87
N ARG A 160 -11.65 -36.19 2.30
CA ARG A 160 -11.94 -37.19 1.29
C ARG A 160 -12.84 -36.53 0.26
N LEU A 161 -12.39 -36.57 -0.99
CA LEU A 161 -13.17 -36.19 -2.15
C LEU A 161 -13.03 -37.32 -3.17
N GLN A 162 -14.14 -37.85 -3.66
CA GLN A 162 -14.16 -38.93 -4.63
C GLN A 162 -14.99 -38.53 -5.85
N LEU A 163 -14.39 -38.71 -7.02
CA LEU A 163 -15.08 -38.66 -8.30
C LEU A 163 -15.66 -40.05 -8.57
N LEU A 164 -16.99 -40.16 -8.69
CA LEU A 164 -17.63 -41.47 -8.84
C LEU A 164 -17.33 -42.06 -10.23
N PRO A 165 -16.85 -43.32 -10.33
CA PRO A 165 -16.55 -43.96 -11.61
C PRO A 165 -17.81 -44.13 -12.47
N GLY A 166 -17.71 -43.86 -13.78
CA GLY A 166 -18.78 -44.13 -14.73
C GLY A 166 -19.92 -43.09 -14.79
N SER A 167 -19.86 -42.00 -14.01
CA SER A 167 -20.78 -40.87 -14.23
C SER A 167 -20.44 -40.22 -15.58
N GLY A 168 -21.42 -40.13 -16.50
CA GLY A 168 -21.32 -39.30 -17.69
C GLY A 168 -21.16 -37.81 -17.32
N VAL A 169 -21.30 -36.90 -18.29
CA VAL A 169 -21.45 -35.48 -17.96
C VAL A 169 -22.94 -35.23 -17.71
N PRO A 170 -23.36 -34.67 -16.55
CA PRO A 170 -22.56 -34.09 -15.47
C PRO A 170 -21.91 -35.12 -14.52
N ARG A 171 -20.71 -34.80 -14.03
CA ARG A 171 -19.89 -35.63 -13.15
C ARG A 171 -20.38 -35.58 -11.71
N ARG A 172 -20.48 -36.75 -11.06
CA ARG A 172 -20.85 -36.86 -9.64
C ARG A 172 -19.61 -36.85 -8.74
N LEU A 173 -19.62 -35.95 -7.77
CA LEU A 173 -18.60 -35.83 -6.73
C LEU A 173 -19.23 -36.10 -5.38
N THR A 174 -18.48 -36.78 -4.52
CA THR A 174 -18.79 -36.90 -3.08
C THR A 174 -17.63 -36.32 -2.29
N TRP A 175 -17.93 -35.59 -1.22
CA TRP A 175 -16.90 -35.03 -0.35
C TRP A 175 -17.35 -35.04 1.11
N ASN A 176 -16.39 -34.93 2.01
CA ASN A 176 -16.68 -34.77 3.43
C ASN A 176 -16.10 -33.46 3.99
N THR A 177 -16.95 -32.73 4.70
CA THR A 177 -16.53 -31.67 5.63
C THR A 177 -16.80 -32.16 7.05
N GLU A 178 -17.96 -31.78 7.63
CA GLU A 178 -18.54 -32.31 8.87
C GLU A 178 -19.64 -33.36 8.59
N SER A 179 -20.29 -33.28 7.42
CA SER A 179 -21.23 -34.26 6.84
C SER A 179 -20.64 -34.88 5.54
N PHE A 180 -21.26 -35.96 5.06
CA PHE A 180 -20.98 -36.53 3.74
C PHE A 180 -21.98 -35.97 2.74
N ASP A 181 -21.48 -35.21 1.76
CA ASP A 181 -22.30 -34.49 0.79
C ASP A 181 -22.00 -34.98 -0.64
N GLU A 182 -22.97 -34.82 -1.54
CA GLU A 182 -22.84 -35.19 -2.96
C GLU A 182 -23.35 -34.08 -3.89
N GLY A 183 -22.78 -33.99 -5.10
CA GLY A 183 -23.15 -32.99 -6.09
C GLY A 183 -22.81 -33.37 -7.53
N GLU A 184 -23.51 -32.79 -8.50
CA GLU A 184 -23.32 -32.98 -9.93
C GLU A 184 -22.71 -31.72 -10.58
N PHE A 185 -21.69 -31.90 -11.41
CA PHE A 185 -20.92 -30.82 -12.04
C PHE A 185 -20.69 -31.07 -13.53
N ASP A 186 -21.00 -30.09 -14.38
CA ASP A 186 -20.77 -30.16 -15.83
C ASP A 186 -19.28 -30.27 -16.19
N ALA A 187 -18.41 -29.70 -15.37
CA ALA A 187 -16.97 -29.91 -15.45
C ALA A 187 -16.30 -29.92 -14.07
N VAL A 188 -15.11 -30.53 -14.02
CA VAL A 188 -14.27 -30.64 -12.83
C VAL A 188 -12.85 -30.20 -13.19
N ILE A 189 -12.30 -29.21 -12.49
CA ILE A 189 -10.91 -28.77 -12.63
C ILE A 189 -10.13 -29.23 -11.40
N LEU A 190 -9.12 -30.07 -11.61
CA LEU A 190 -8.15 -30.51 -10.61
C LEU A 190 -6.98 -29.52 -10.58
N ALA A 191 -7.09 -28.52 -9.70
CA ALA A 191 -6.08 -27.48 -9.45
C ALA A 191 -5.24 -27.76 -8.18
N VAL A 192 -4.91 -29.02 -7.95
CA VAL A 192 -4.21 -29.50 -6.74
C VAL A 192 -2.70 -29.22 -6.73
N GLY A 193 -2.14 -28.67 -7.81
CA GLY A 193 -0.75 -28.20 -7.87
C GLY A 193 0.30 -29.27 -7.58
N PHE A 194 1.30 -28.92 -6.76
CA PHE A 194 2.41 -29.79 -6.36
C PHE A 194 2.43 -29.97 -4.84
N GLY A 195 2.81 -31.16 -4.40
CA GLY A 195 3.02 -31.52 -3.00
C GLY A 195 4.38 -31.05 -2.46
N THR A 196 4.83 -31.66 -1.37
CA THR A 196 6.10 -31.30 -0.71
C THR A 196 7.31 -31.64 -1.57
N GLU A 197 8.43 -30.97 -1.26
CA GLU A 197 9.73 -31.21 -1.91
C GLU A 197 10.15 -32.68 -1.77
N ARG A 198 10.77 -33.25 -2.81
CA ARG A 198 11.38 -34.58 -2.71
C ARG A 198 12.51 -34.56 -1.66
N THR A 199 12.41 -35.44 -0.68
CA THR A 199 13.39 -35.54 0.41
C THR A 199 14.55 -36.46 0.02
N LEU A 200 15.74 -36.13 0.52
CA LEU A 200 16.91 -36.98 0.47
C LEU A 200 17.15 -37.57 1.86
N GLU A 201 17.32 -38.89 1.94
CA GLU A 201 17.54 -39.58 3.21
C GLU A 201 18.78 -39.03 3.94
N GLY A 202 18.64 -38.73 5.23
CA GLY A 202 19.69 -38.12 6.06
C GLY A 202 19.84 -36.60 5.96
N ALA A 203 19.22 -35.95 4.95
CA ALA A 203 19.21 -34.49 4.79
C ALA A 203 17.99 -33.85 5.49
N PRO A 204 18.05 -32.55 5.87
CA PRO A 204 16.92 -31.87 6.47
C PRO A 204 15.79 -31.66 5.45
N SER A 205 14.55 -31.97 5.87
CA SER A 205 13.34 -31.68 5.08
C SER A 205 12.88 -30.25 5.34
N ARG A 206 13.02 -29.36 4.36
CA ARG A 206 12.55 -27.95 4.42
C ARG A 206 11.67 -27.64 3.23
N SER A 207 10.47 -27.13 3.48
CA SER A 207 9.60 -26.65 2.40
C SER A 207 10.24 -25.46 1.69
N TYR A 208 9.96 -25.32 0.40
CA TYR A 208 10.32 -24.12 -0.36
C TYR A 208 9.62 -22.85 0.14
N TRP A 209 8.45 -23.02 0.75
CA TRP A 209 7.57 -21.94 1.20
C TRP A 209 7.64 -21.66 2.70
N GLU A 210 8.51 -22.35 3.44
CA GLU A 210 8.80 -22.02 4.83
C GLU A 210 9.70 -20.80 4.93
N ASP A 211 9.54 -20.01 6.00
CA ASP A 211 10.49 -18.93 6.31
C ASP A 211 11.82 -19.54 6.80
N ASP A 212 12.95 -18.99 6.35
CA ASP A 212 14.29 -19.45 6.69
C ASP A 212 15.20 -18.26 7.11
N ASN A 213 16.52 -18.38 7.02
CA ASN A 213 17.44 -17.25 7.24
C ASN A 213 18.57 -17.27 6.21
N LEU A 214 18.34 -17.86 5.04
CA LEU A 214 19.39 -18.15 4.06
C LEU A 214 20.02 -16.92 3.46
N ASP A 215 19.31 -15.79 3.36
CA ASP A 215 19.76 -14.52 2.80
C ASP A 215 20.29 -13.51 3.84
N ARG A 216 20.25 -13.87 5.14
CA ARG A 216 20.75 -13.02 6.24
C ARG A 216 22.21 -13.27 6.55
N LEU A 217 22.96 -12.21 6.82
CA LEU A 217 24.35 -12.28 7.30
C LEU A 217 24.44 -13.02 8.65
N LEU A 218 25.36 -13.97 8.74
CA LEU A 218 25.63 -14.73 9.97
C LEU A 218 26.58 -13.95 10.87
N LEU A 219 26.26 -13.87 12.16
CA LEU A 219 27.03 -13.12 13.18
C LEU A 219 28.22 -13.91 13.77
N SER A 220 28.75 -14.93 13.07
CA SER A 220 29.73 -15.87 13.63
C SER A 220 31.20 -15.52 13.32
N PRO A 221 32.17 -15.79 14.22
CA PRO A 221 33.39 -14.98 14.30
C PRO A 221 34.66 -15.46 13.60
N ASN A 222 34.78 -16.64 12.96
CA ASN A 222 36.11 -17.09 12.46
C ASN A 222 36.16 -17.90 11.15
N SER A 223 35.04 -18.43 10.61
CA SER A 223 35.05 -19.20 9.35
C SER A 223 33.71 -19.17 8.62
N PRO A 224 33.67 -19.17 7.28
CA PRO A 224 32.42 -19.13 6.53
C PRO A 224 31.63 -20.43 6.69
N LYS A 225 30.32 -20.31 6.95
CA LYS A 225 29.41 -21.45 7.03
C LYS A 225 29.25 -22.10 5.65
N ARG A 226 29.43 -23.40 5.58
CA ARG A 226 29.46 -24.20 4.35
C ARG A 226 28.09 -24.82 4.08
N TYR A 227 27.53 -24.46 2.94
CA TYR A 227 26.25 -24.97 2.46
C TYR A 227 26.45 -25.90 1.27
N LEU A 228 25.73 -27.02 1.26
CA LEU A 228 25.49 -27.81 0.06
C LEU A 228 24.08 -27.53 -0.45
N ILE A 229 23.96 -27.11 -1.70
CA ILE A 229 22.68 -26.98 -2.38
C ILE A 229 22.59 -28.09 -3.42
N SER A 230 21.73 -29.09 -3.19
CA SER A 230 21.51 -30.19 -4.12
C SER A 230 20.23 -29.95 -4.92
N GLY A 231 20.39 -29.64 -6.20
CA GLY A 231 19.29 -29.31 -7.12
C GLY A 231 19.64 -28.18 -8.09
N THR A 232 19.51 -28.43 -9.40
CA THR A 232 19.88 -27.50 -10.48
C THR A 232 18.69 -26.80 -11.15
N GLY A 233 17.48 -26.96 -10.59
CA GLY A 233 16.29 -26.21 -11.01
C GLY A 233 16.21 -24.81 -10.39
N ASP A 234 15.22 -23.99 -10.79
CA ASP A 234 15.09 -22.61 -10.30
C ASP A 234 15.07 -22.50 -8.76
N GLY A 235 14.44 -23.45 -8.07
CA GLY A 235 14.42 -23.43 -6.60
C GLY A 235 15.81 -23.59 -5.97
N GLY A 236 16.64 -24.49 -6.51
CA GLY A 236 18.01 -24.69 -6.05
C GLY A 236 18.92 -23.52 -6.42
N LEU A 237 18.79 -23.01 -7.65
CA LEU A 237 19.60 -21.86 -8.09
C LEU A 237 19.25 -20.58 -7.32
N ILE A 238 17.98 -20.37 -6.95
CA ILE A 238 17.58 -19.24 -6.10
C ILE A 238 18.17 -19.39 -4.70
N ASP A 239 18.09 -20.57 -4.08
CA ASP A 239 18.67 -20.74 -2.74
C ASP A 239 20.20 -20.66 -2.77
N LEU A 240 20.86 -21.06 -3.87
CA LEU A 240 22.28 -20.78 -4.09
C LEU A 240 22.57 -19.28 -4.12
N LEU A 241 21.77 -18.50 -4.87
CA LEU A 241 21.91 -17.04 -4.92
C LEU A 241 21.65 -16.41 -3.55
N ARG A 242 20.63 -16.84 -2.80
CA ARG A 242 20.31 -16.37 -1.44
C ARG A 242 21.44 -16.63 -0.45
N VAL A 243 22.04 -17.83 -0.51
CA VAL A 243 23.18 -18.18 0.34
C VAL A 243 24.41 -17.33 0.03
N ARG A 244 24.61 -16.93 -1.24
CA ARG A 244 25.85 -16.25 -1.68
C ARG A 244 25.75 -14.73 -1.79
N LEU A 245 24.56 -14.16 -1.94
CA LEU A 245 24.34 -12.72 -2.12
C LEU A 245 23.71 -12.09 -0.87
N ARG A 246 24.11 -10.87 -0.55
CA ARG A 246 23.52 -10.06 0.53
C ARG A 246 22.16 -9.51 0.10
N ASP A 247 21.21 -9.43 1.04
CA ASP A 247 19.87 -8.84 0.85
C ASP A 247 19.18 -9.29 -0.45
N PHE A 248 19.20 -10.59 -0.73
CA PHE A 248 18.70 -11.14 -1.98
C PHE A 248 17.23 -10.74 -2.22
N ARG A 249 17.01 -9.87 -3.23
CA ARG A 249 15.68 -9.47 -3.71
C ARG A 249 15.71 -9.39 -5.23
N HIS A 250 14.73 -10.03 -5.88
CA HIS A 250 14.67 -10.09 -7.34
C HIS A 250 14.56 -8.71 -8.01
N GLU A 251 13.85 -7.77 -7.40
CA GLU A 251 13.81 -6.37 -7.83
C GLU A 251 15.21 -5.73 -7.82
N ARG A 252 15.94 -5.86 -6.70
CA ARG A 252 17.32 -5.35 -6.57
C ARG A 252 18.24 -6.00 -7.60
N ILE A 253 18.09 -7.30 -7.85
CA ILE A 253 18.85 -8.01 -8.89
C ILE A 253 18.60 -7.39 -10.26
N ILE A 254 17.33 -7.15 -10.61
CA ILE A 254 16.98 -6.51 -11.88
C ILE A 254 17.56 -5.09 -11.96
N GLN A 255 17.31 -4.25 -10.94
CA GLN A 255 17.74 -2.85 -10.93
C GLN A 255 19.26 -2.70 -10.90
N ARG A 256 19.96 -3.50 -10.07
CA ARG A 256 21.40 -3.37 -9.83
C ARG A 256 22.26 -4.07 -10.86
N TYR A 257 21.82 -5.21 -11.39
CA TYR A 257 22.62 -6.01 -12.31
C TYR A 257 22.11 -5.98 -13.74
N LEU A 258 20.80 -5.91 -13.99
CA LEU A 258 20.21 -6.32 -15.28
C LEU A 258 19.53 -5.21 -16.09
N ARG A 259 19.32 -4.02 -15.50
CA ARG A 259 18.86 -2.80 -16.20
C ARG A 259 19.98 -2.08 -16.96
N ASP A 260 21.21 -2.56 -16.84
CA ASP A 260 22.37 -1.98 -17.53
C ASP A 260 22.23 -2.12 -19.05
N ALA A 261 22.24 -0.98 -19.75
CA ALA A 261 22.12 -0.92 -21.20
C ALA A 261 23.28 -1.64 -21.92
N SER A 262 24.46 -1.72 -21.28
CA SER A 262 25.62 -2.43 -21.83
C SER A 262 25.43 -3.95 -21.95
N LEU A 263 24.37 -4.50 -21.35
CA LEU A 263 24.03 -5.92 -21.48
C LEU A 263 23.29 -6.27 -22.79
N GLY A 264 23.00 -5.31 -23.67
CA GLY A 264 22.27 -5.56 -24.92
C GLY A 264 22.87 -6.69 -25.78
N GLU A 265 24.20 -6.67 -25.98
CA GLU A 265 24.91 -7.73 -26.71
C GLU A 265 24.88 -9.07 -25.97
N VAL A 266 25.07 -9.04 -24.65
CA VAL A 266 25.02 -10.24 -23.79
C VAL A 266 23.65 -10.92 -23.86
N LYS A 267 22.57 -10.13 -23.79
CA LYS A 267 21.18 -10.63 -23.90
C LYS A 267 20.95 -11.29 -25.26
N THR A 268 21.43 -10.66 -26.32
CA THR A 268 21.30 -11.19 -27.69
C THR A 268 22.04 -12.52 -27.85
N GLU A 269 23.28 -12.61 -27.38
CA GLU A 269 24.05 -13.86 -27.43
C GLU A 269 23.46 -14.94 -26.52
N LEU A 270 22.99 -14.60 -25.32
CA LEU A 270 22.27 -15.52 -24.45
C LEU A 270 21.08 -16.16 -25.16
N LEU A 271 20.23 -15.35 -25.80
CA LEU A 271 19.06 -15.87 -26.53
C LEU A 271 19.45 -16.76 -27.72
N LYS A 272 20.55 -16.45 -28.43
CA LYS A 272 21.07 -17.34 -29.49
C LYS A 272 21.55 -18.68 -28.93
N LEU A 273 22.27 -18.68 -27.81
CA LEU A 273 22.73 -19.90 -27.16
C LEU A 273 21.57 -20.79 -26.72
N GLU A 274 20.52 -20.19 -26.14
CA GLU A 274 19.29 -20.90 -25.79
C GLU A 274 18.61 -21.53 -27.01
N GLU A 275 18.59 -20.81 -28.13
CA GLU A 275 18.00 -21.28 -29.38
C GLU A 275 18.78 -22.45 -29.99
N GLU A 276 20.11 -22.37 -30.02
CA GLU A 276 20.99 -23.45 -30.50
C GLU A 276 20.83 -24.72 -29.65
N PHE A 277 20.82 -24.57 -28.32
CA PHE A 277 20.65 -25.68 -27.40
C PHE A 277 19.27 -26.33 -27.56
N ARG A 278 18.20 -25.53 -27.65
CA ARG A 278 16.82 -26.05 -27.84
C ARG A 278 16.65 -26.78 -29.16
N LYS A 279 17.37 -26.38 -30.22
CA LYS A 279 17.39 -27.06 -31.53
C LYS A 279 18.29 -28.29 -31.57
N GLY A 280 18.89 -28.70 -30.44
CA GLY A 280 19.81 -29.83 -30.36
C GLY A 280 21.14 -29.61 -31.09
N ARG A 281 21.49 -28.36 -31.43
CA ARG A 281 22.72 -28.02 -32.16
C ARG A 281 23.93 -27.82 -31.25
N LEU A 282 23.72 -27.87 -29.93
CA LEU A 282 24.74 -27.66 -28.92
C LEU A 282 24.63 -28.74 -27.83
N HIS A 283 25.73 -29.43 -27.54
CA HIS A 283 25.78 -30.40 -26.45
C HIS A 283 25.84 -29.70 -25.08
N GLU A 284 25.32 -30.35 -24.05
CA GLU A 284 25.15 -29.79 -22.70
C GLU A 284 26.48 -29.34 -22.05
N ARG A 285 27.58 -30.07 -22.31
CA ARG A 285 28.92 -29.70 -21.82
C ARG A 285 29.42 -28.39 -22.44
N ASP A 286 29.17 -28.18 -23.72
CA ASP A 286 29.57 -26.97 -24.44
C ASP A 286 28.66 -25.78 -24.10
N PHE A 287 27.37 -26.07 -23.83
CA PHE A 287 26.39 -25.09 -23.39
C PHE A 287 26.81 -24.36 -22.11
N PHE A 288 27.20 -25.11 -21.09
CA PHE A 288 27.69 -24.51 -19.85
C PHE A 288 28.97 -23.69 -20.07
N LYS A 289 29.92 -24.22 -20.85
CA LYS A 289 31.16 -23.51 -21.16
C LYS A 289 30.90 -22.17 -21.83
N LYS A 290 30.01 -22.14 -22.83
CA LYS A 290 29.61 -20.89 -23.50
C LYS A 290 28.96 -19.90 -22.53
N TYR A 291 28.11 -20.35 -21.61
CA TYR A 291 27.54 -19.51 -20.53
C TYR A 291 28.60 -18.88 -19.63
N LYS A 292 29.66 -19.63 -19.30
CA LYS A 292 30.77 -19.15 -18.47
C LYS A 292 31.63 -18.14 -19.22
N ASP A 293 31.86 -18.36 -20.51
CA ASP A 293 32.77 -17.59 -21.36
C ASP A 293 32.08 -16.40 -22.06
N LEU A 294 30.80 -16.13 -21.78
CA LEU A 294 30.06 -14.96 -22.30
C LEU A 294 30.83 -13.65 -22.05
N PRO A 295 30.91 -12.75 -23.06
CA PRO A 295 31.61 -11.47 -22.95
C PRO A 295 30.78 -10.48 -22.14
N VAL A 296 30.78 -10.63 -20.82
CA VAL A 296 30.04 -9.75 -19.90
C VAL A 296 30.84 -8.48 -19.58
N PRO A 297 30.18 -7.32 -19.39
CA PRO A 297 30.83 -6.11 -18.90
C PRO A 297 31.51 -6.34 -17.55
N LYS A 298 32.76 -5.88 -17.39
CA LYS A 298 33.52 -6.04 -16.12
C LYS A 298 32.76 -5.51 -14.91
N ALA A 299 32.07 -4.38 -15.08
CA ALA A 299 31.28 -3.74 -14.05
C ALA A 299 30.17 -4.66 -13.47
N LEU A 300 29.63 -5.60 -14.25
CA LEU A 300 28.63 -6.56 -13.77
C LEU A 300 29.25 -7.51 -12.71
N ASP A 301 30.41 -8.06 -13.01
CA ASP A 301 31.12 -8.98 -12.11
C ASP A 301 31.67 -8.26 -10.87
N GLU A 302 32.07 -7.01 -11.01
CA GLU A 302 32.49 -6.16 -9.88
C GLU A 302 31.32 -5.92 -8.93
N ARG A 303 30.16 -5.48 -9.44
CA ARG A 303 28.94 -5.31 -8.63
C ARG A 303 28.51 -6.61 -7.96
N LEU A 304 28.52 -7.73 -8.68
CA LEU A 304 28.20 -9.05 -8.09
C LEU A 304 29.18 -9.42 -6.97
N ARG A 305 30.48 -9.14 -7.14
CA ARG A 305 31.52 -9.42 -6.15
C ARG A 305 31.35 -8.59 -4.87
N GLU A 306 30.95 -7.33 -4.99
CA GLU A 306 30.64 -6.46 -3.84
C GLU A 306 29.49 -7.01 -2.98
N ASP A 307 28.47 -7.57 -3.64
CA ASP A 307 27.31 -8.13 -2.95
C ASP A 307 27.52 -9.58 -2.47
N LEU A 308 28.69 -10.17 -2.71
CA LEU A 308 29.00 -11.50 -2.20
C LEU A 308 29.11 -11.50 -0.67
N ARG A 309 28.63 -12.59 -0.12
CA ARG A 309 28.75 -12.92 1.29
C ARG A 309 30.12 -13.51 1.59
N GLY A 310 30.80 -12.94 2.58
CA GLY A 310 32.06 -13.49 3.11
C GLY A 310 31.84 -14.54 4.19
N ASP A 311 30.65 -14.57 4.78
CA ASP A 311 30.27 -15.42 5.91
C ASP A 311 29.76 -16.81 5.48
N THR A 312 29.64 -17.07 4.17
CA THR A 312 29.17 -18.35 3.64
C THR A 312 30.05 -18.87 2.51
N ALA A 313 30.08 -20.18 2.35
CA ALA A 313 30.58 -20.86 1.16
C ALA A 313 29.50 -21.83 0.66
N ALA A 314 29.39 -22.02 -0.65
CA ALA A 314 28.37 -22.88 -1.24
C ALA A 314 28.97 -23.85 -2.25
N VAL A 315 28.49 -25.09 -2.20
CA VAL A 315 28.70 -26.11 -3.23
C VAL A 315 27.34 -26.42 -3.85
N LEU A 316 27.24 -26.29 -5.17
CA LEU A 316 26.06 -26.74 -5.91
C LEU A 316 26.27 -28.20 -6.33
N ASN A 317 25.22 -29.02 -6.22
CA ASN A 317 25.22 -30.39 -6.69
C ASN A 317 24.04 -30.66 -7.64
N GLY A 318 24.30 -31.48 -8.65
CA GLY A 318 23.33 -31.97 -9.61
C GLY A 318 23.71 -33.37 -10.11
N ARG A 319 22.77 -34.02 -10.79
CA ARG A 319 23.01 -35.37 -11.36
C ARG A 319 23.97 -35.33 -12.54
N ASP A 320 23.84 -34.31 -13.37
CA ASP A 320 24.52 -34.21 -14.66
C ASP A 320 25.86 -33.47 -14.54
N ALA A 321 26.77 -33.70 -15.49
CA ALA A 321 28.07 -33.02 -15.50
C ALA A 321 27.95 -31.49 -15.69
N SER A 322 26.83 -31.01 -16.22
CA SER A 322 26.51 -29.58 -16.34
C SER A 322 25.76 -29.08 -15.11
N PRO A 323 26.19 -27.97 -14.49
CA PRO A 323 25.46 -27.35 -13.37
C PRO A 323 24.20 -26.60 -13.77
N LEU A 324 24.04 -26.28 -15.05
CA LEU A 324 22.95 -25.45 -15.55
C LEU A 324 21.92 -26.31 -16.25
N SER A 325 20.81 -26.59 -15.56
CA SER A 325 19.70 -27.32 -16.16
C SER A 325 18.91 -26.42 -17.11
N ALA A 326 18.65 -26.90 -18.34
CA ALA A 326 17.76 -26.20 -19.28
C ALA A 326 16.31 -26.03 -18.78
N ARG A 327 15.95 -26.69 -17.66
CA ARG A 327 14.66 -26.50 -16.99
C ARG A 327 14.61 -25.24 -16.12
N ALA A 328 15.75 -24.68 -15.74
CA ALA A 328 15.84 -23.43 -14.98
C ALA A 328 15.82 -22.22 -15.92
N SER A 329 15.36 -21.08 -15.41
CA SER A 329 15.33 -19.82 -16.16
C SER A 329 16.71 -19.36 -16.62
N ILE A 330 16.73 -18.64 -17.74
CA ILE A 330 17.93 -18.04 -18.32
C ILE A 330 18.61 -17.14 -17.29
N LEU A 331 17.81 -16.34 -16.57
CA LEU A 331 18.27 -15.48 -15.49
C LEU A 331 19.07 -16.24 -14.43
N ASN A 332 18.47 -17.26 -13.81
CA ASN A 332 19.10 -17.98 -12.71
C ASN A 332 20.34 -18.73 -13.17
N ARG A 333 20.31 -19.26 -14.40
CA ARG A 333 21.48 -19.89 -15.02
C ARG A 333 22.61 -18.90 -15.29
N PHE A 334 22.28 -17.72 -15.81
CA PHE A 334 23.23 -16.65 -16.06
C PHE A 334 23.90 -16.18 -14.76
N LEU A 335 23.12 -15.85 -13.73
CA LEU A 335 23.67 -15.43 -12.44
C LEU A 335 24.48 -16.55 -11.76
N THR A 336 24.04 -17.80 -11.85
CA THR A 336 24.79 -18.95 -11.33
C THR A 336 26.13 -19.12 -12.06
N SER A 337 26.16 -18.98 -13.39
CA SER A 337 27.42 -19.05 -14.14
C SER A 337 28.41 -17.94 -13.71
N ARG A 338 27.89 -16.75 -13.38
CA ARG A 338 28.68 -15.66 -12.81
C ARG A 338 29.22 -16.01 -11.42
N LEU A 339 28.37 -16.52 -10.52
CA LEU A 339 28.80 -16.93 -9.17
C LEU A 339 29.85 -18.04 -9.19
N MET A 340 29.78 -18.97 -10.16
CA MET A 340 30.80 -20.00 -10.33
C MET A 340 32.17 -19.44 -10.71
N ARG A 341 32.22 -18.34 -11.48
CA ARG A 341 33.48 -17.61 -11.73
C ARG A 341 33.99 -16.87 -10.51
N LEU A 342 33.14 -16.68 -9.50
CA LEU A 342 33.44 -16.00 -8.25
C LEU A 342 33.60 -16.96 -7.05
N GLY A 343 33.83 -18.25 -7.31
CA GLY A 343 34.26 -19.21 -6.28
C GLY A 343 33.20 -20.21 -5.79
N VAL A 344 32.01 -20.25 -6.39
CA VAL A 344 31.05 -21.36 -6.14
C VAL A 344 31.53 -22.63 -6.86
N ARG A 345 31.66 -23.74 -6.13
CA ARG A 345 32.03 -25.05 -6.68
C ARG A 345 30.80 -25.85 -7.11
N TYR A 346 30.96 -26.69 -8.13
CA TYR A 346 29.96 -27.67 -8.56
C TYR A 346 30.48 -29.09 -8.41
N GLU A 347 29.66 -29.98 -7.85
CA GLU A 347 29.90 -31.43 -7.79
C GLU A 347 28.76 -32.17 -8.47
N PHE A 348 29.08 -33.00 -9.47
CA PHE A 348 28.09 -33.82 -10.16
C PHE A 348 28.08 -35.25 -9.62
N GLY A 349 26.91 -35.90 -9.69
CA GLY A 349 26.72 -37.29 -9.32
C GLY A 349 25.78 -37.49 -8.13
N GLU A 350 25.51 -38.76 -7.82
CA GLU A 350 24.72 -39.14 -6.65
C GLU A 350 25.49 -38.85 -5.36
N LEU A 351 24.77 -38.64 -4.26
CA LEU A 351 25.36 -38.42 -2.95
C LEU A 351 24.56 -39.12 -1.86
N THR A 352 25.22 -39.40 -0.75
CA THR A 352 24.59 -39.87 0.48
C THR A 352 24.89 -38.90 1.60
N VAL A 353 23.93 -38.69 2.50
CA VAL A 353 24.02 -37.72 3.58
C VAL A 353 23.89 -38.44 4.91
N LYS A 354 24.79 -38.12 5.83
CA LYS A 354 24.75 -38.60 7.20
C LYS A 354 24.88 -37.41 8.14
N ARG A 355 23.94 -37.29 9.09
CA ARG A 355 24.01 -36.23 10.11
C ARG A 355 25.05 -36.58 11.17
N VAL A 356 25.97 -35.66 11.47
CA VAL A 356 27.05 -35.84 12.45
C VAL A 356 27.10 -34.61 13.37
N LYS A 357 26.69 -34.78 14.65
CA LYS A 357 26.56 -33.70 15.64
C LYS A 357 25.85 -32.45 15.07
N ASP A 358 26.60 -31.39 14.79
CA ASP A 358 26.15 -30.07 14.33
C ASP A 358 26.36 -29.83 12.82
N ALA A 359 26.80 -30.85 12.08
CA ALA A 359 27.08 -30.81 10.65
C ALA A 359 26.51 -32.03 9.91
N TYR A 360 26.74 -32.07 8.60
CA TYR A 360 26.37 -33.14 7.71
C TYR A 360 27.58 -33.64 6.94
N GLU A 361 27.86 -34.92 7.07
CA GLU A 361 28.86 -35.63 6.28
C GLU A 361 28.20 -36.08 4.97
N VAL A 362 28.78 -35.65 3.84
CA VAL A 362 28.27 -35.93 2.50
C VAL A 362 29.30 -36.73 1.73
N ALA A 363 28.93 -37.95 1.33
CA ALA A 363 29.74 -38.77 0.44
C ALA A 363 29.22 -38.61 -1.00
N PHE A 364 30.05 -38.02 -1.86
CA PHE A 364 29.80 -37.95 -3.30
C PHE A 364 30.19 -39.27 -3.95
N LEU A 365 29.29 -39.85 -4.75
CA LEU A 365 29.44 -41.19 -5.30
C LEU A 365 29.97 -41.17 -6.74
N ASP A 366 30.73 -42.19 -7.12
CA ASP A 366 31.11 -42.48 -8.49
C ASP A 366 29.99 -43.21 -9.27
N GLU A 367 30.21 -43.46 -10.57
CA GLU A 367 29.24 -44.18 -11.43
C GLU A 367 28.92 -45.61 -10.94
N LYS A 368 29.78 -46.20 -10.11
CA LYS A 368 29.59 -47.53 -9.50
C LYS A 368 28.99 -47.45 -8.08
N LYS A 369 28.56 -46.26 -7.65
CA LYS A 369 28.01 -45.95 -6.32
C LYS A 369 29.00 -46.11 -5.15
N HIS A 370 30.31 -46.04 -5.42
CA HIS A 370 31.32 -45.97 -4.37
C HIS A 370 31.63 -44.51 -3.99
N PRO A 371 31.97 -44.21 -2.72
CA PRO A 371 32.36 -42.86 -2.32
C PRO A 371 33.63 -42.41 -3.05
N LYS A 372 33.51 -41.37 -3.90
CA LYS A 372 34.64 -40.68 -4.55
C LYS A 372 35.41 -39.85 -3.53
N HIS A 373 34.70 -39.08 -2.72
CA HIS A 373 35.23 -38.34 -1.59
C HIS A 373 34.10 -37.98 -0.62
N VAL A 374 34.48 -37.67 0.62
CA VAL A 374 33.57 -37.30 1.70
C VAL A 374 33.92 -35.91 2.20
N GLU A 375 32.92 -35.09 2.45
CA GLU A 375 33.08 -33.72 2.88
C GLU A 375 31.99 -33.29 3.87
N GLU A 376 32.37 -32.44 4.82
CA GLU A 376 31.45 -31.91 5.83
C GLU A 376 30.86 -30.56 5.42
N PHE A 377 29.56 -30.41 5.66
CA PHE A 377 28.78 -29.20 5.44
C PHE A 377 28.01 -28.82 6.70
N ASP A 378 27.98 -27.53 7.03
CA ASP A 378 27.23 -27.03 8.17
C ASP A 378 25.71 -27.06 7.93
N ASP A 379 25.27 -27.04 6.67
CA ASP A 379 23.86 -27.19 6.32
C ASP A 379 23.68 -27.69 4.88
N ILE A 380 22.56 -28.35 4.62
CA ILE A 380 22.21 -28.90 3.31
C ILE A 380 20.82 -28.43 2.91
N ILE A 381 20.69 -27.96 1.67
CA ILE A 381 19.43 -27.53 1.07
C ILE A 381 19.14 -28.46 -0.11
N VAL A 382 18.03 -29.18 -0.03
CA VAL A 382 17.60 -30.12 -1.09
C VAL A 382 16.45 -29.50 -1.87
N ARG A 383 16.63 -29.41 -3.20
CA ARG A 383 15.68 -28.83 -4.18
C ARG A 383 15.57 -29.72 -5.42
N HIS A 384 15.05 -30.93 -5.25
CA HIS A 384 14.90 -31.94 -6.31
C HIS A 384 13.56 -31.88 -7.05
N GLY A 385 12.79 -30.82 -6.83
CA GLY A 385 11.43 -30.60 -7.32
C GLY A 385 10.37 -31.20 -6.38
N PRO A 386 9.16 -30.62 -6.36
CA PRO A 386 8.06 -31.14 -5.56
C PRO A 386 7.47 -32.41 -6.17
N GLN A 387 6.90 -33.28 -5.33
CA GLN A 387 6.13 -34.42 -5.80
C GLN A 387 4.77 -33.96 -6.34
N PRO A 388 4.25 -34.48 -7.47
CA PRO A 388 2.91 -34.13 -7.93
C PRO A 388 1.84 -34.52 -6.90
N ALA A 389 1.04 -33.57 -6.42
CA ALA A 389 0.01 -33.85 -5.40
C ALA A 389 -1.08 -34.82 -5.91
N LEU A 390 -1.30 -34.82 -7.23
CA LEU A 390 -2.25 -35.69 -7.91
C LEU A 390 -1.87 -37.17 -7.82
N GLU A 391 -0.57 -37.49 -7.77
CA GLU A 391 -0.07 -38.87 -7.64
C GLU A 391 -0.56 -39.55 -6.36
N HIS A 392 -0.65 -38.79 -5.27
CA HIS A 392 -1.11 -39.29 -3.97
C HIS A 392 -2.63 -39.18 -3.78
N SER A 393 -3.22 -38.06 -4.20
CA SER A 393 -4.62 -37.76 -3.89
C SER A 393 -5.62 -38.33 -4.91
N PHE A 394 -5.18 -38.55 -6.16
CA PHE A 394 -6.00 -39.05 -7.26
C PHE A 394 -5.22 -40.02 -8.15
N LYS A 395 -4.60 -41.04 -7.53
CA LYS A 395 -3.68 -41.97 -8.20
C LYS A 395 -4.23 -42.56 -9.51
N SER A 396 -5.49 -42.98 -9.54
CA SER A 396 -6.12 -43.53 -10.74
C SER A 396 -6.26 -42.51 -11.88
N LEU A 397 -6.51 -41.23 -11.58
CA LEU A 397 -6.55 -40.16 -12.58
C LEU A 397 -5.14 -39.76 -13.01
N TRP A 398 -4.18 -39.76 -12.08
CA TRP A 398 -2.77 -39.53 -12.36
C TRP A 398 -2.22 -40.54 -13.39
N ASP A 399 -2.50 -41.83 -13.20
CA ASP A 399 -2.07 -42.88 -14.13
C ASP A 399 -2.66 -42.69 -15.54
N LYS A 400 -3.92 -42.25 -15.63
CA LYS A 400 -4.61 -41.95 -16.90
C LYS A 400 -4.11 -40.65 -17.57
N ALA A 401 -3.76 -39.63 -16.80
CA ALA A 401 -3.33 -38.31 -17.29
C ALA A 401 -1.82 -38.25 -17.62
N GLY A 402 -0.98 -38.96 -16.86
CA GLY A 402 0.46 -38.72 -16.80
C GLY A 402 1.28 -39.11 -18.02
N ALA A 403 0.84 -40.06 -18.85
CA ALA A 403 1.61 -40.48 -20.03
C ALA A 403 1.66 -39.40 -21.13
N ARG A 404 0.50 -38.82 -21.51
CA ARG A 404 0.39 -37.87 -22.63
C ARG A 404 0.76 -36.43 -22.24
N MET A 405 0.49 -36.01 -21.00
CA MET A 405 0.83 -34.65 -20.55
C MET A 405 2.35 -34.43 -20.45
N ARG A 406 3.15 -35.51 -20.29
CA ARG A 406 4.62 -35.47 -20.41
C ARG A 406 5.08 -35.25 -21.86
N ASP A 407 4.36 -35.78 -22.84
CA ASP A 407 4.66 -35.63 -24.27
C ASP A 407 4.23 -34.25 -24.82
N LEU A 408 3.23 -33.60 -24.21
CA LEU A 408 2.68 -32.30 -24.61
C LEU A 408 3.28 -31.09 -23.85
N ALA A 409 4.23 -31.31 -22.95
CA ALA A 409 4.85 -30.28 -22.10
C ALA A 409 5.66 -29.19 -22.86
N GLU A 410 5.59 -29.17 -24.19
CA GLU A 410 6.24 -28.20 -25.08
C GLU A 410 5.32 -27.05 -25.53
N LEU A 411 4.02 -27.10 -25.23
CA LEU A 411 3.12 -25.96 -25.46
C LEU A 411 3.44 -24.87 -24.43
N ASP A 412 4.27 -23.89 -24.81
CA ASP A 412 4.55 -22.69 -24.00
C ASP A 412 3.33 -21.76 -23.95
N GLN A 413 2.27 -22.22 -23.28
CA GLN A 413 1.02 -21.50 -23.08
C GLN A 413 1.19 -20.22 -22.23
N THR A 414 2.34 -20.09 -21.55
CA THR A 414 2.59 -19.04 -20.56
C THR A 414 3.01 -17.71 -21.16
N ARG A 415 3.52 -17.70 -22.39
CA ARG A 415 3.97 -16.48 -23.08
C ARG A 415 2.91 -15.84 -23.97
N ARG A 416 1.73 -16.46 -24.09
CA ARG A 416 0.64 -16.00 -24.97
C ARG A 416 -0.70 -16.24 -24.29
N PRO A 417 -1.25 -15.24 -23.56
CA PRO A 417 -2.64 -15.27 -23.15
C PRO A 417 -3.51 -15.46 -24.40
N LEU A 418 -4.28 -16.55 -24.46
CA LEU A 418 -5.27 -16.74 -25.53
C LEU A 418 -6.52 -15.90 -25.27
N PHE A 419 -6.76 -15.57 -24.00
CA PHE A 419 -7.84 -14.70 -23.59
C PHE A 419 -7.49 -13.21 -23.77
N LYS A 420 -8.50 -12.40 -24.06
CA LYS A 420 -8.43 -10.93 -23.97
C LYS A 420 -8.90 -10.50 -22.59
N SER A 421 -8.29 -9.46 -22.01
CA SER A 421 -8.67 -8.93 -20.69
C SER A 421 -10.14 -8.50 -20.62
N GLU A 422 -10.69 -8.02 -21.74
CA GLU A 422 -12.10 -7.66 -21.92
C GLU A 422 -13.07 -8.83 -21.63
N HIS A 423 -12.65 -10.08 -21.89
CA HIS A 423 -13.47 -11.27 -21.61
C HIS A 423 -13.78 -11.46 -20.11
N PHE A 424 -13.06 -10.75 -19.24
CA PHE A 424 -13.19 -10.81 -17.78
C PHE A 424 -13.50 -9.42 -17.16
N ALA A 425 -13.68 -8.37 -17.96
CA ALA A 425 -13.79 -6.97 -17.50
C ALA A 425 -15.19 -6.53 -17.02
N HIS A 426 -16.22 -7.39 -17.13
CA HIS A 426 -17.62 -6.97 -17.01
C HIS A 426 -18.17 -6.73 -15.59
N SER A 427 -17.36 -6.73 -14.52
CA SER A 427 -17.95 -6.74 -13.17
C SER A 427 -17.06 -6.24 -12.02
N LEU A 428 -16.67 -4.98 -12.03
CA LEU A 428 -16.25 -4.28 -10.81
C LEU A 428 -17.10 -3.04 -10.49
N SER A 429 -18.13 -2.72 -11.28
CA SER A 429 -19.17 -1.78 -10.83
C SER A 429 -20.09 -2.47 -9.82
N VAL A 430 -20.16 -1.89 -8.63
CA VAL A 430 -21.12 -2.23 -7.57
C VAL A 430 -22.37 -1.39 -7.84
N ALA A 431 -23.51 -2.04 -8.05
CA ALA A 431 -24.82 -1.42 -8.11
C ALA A 431 -25.62 -1.84 -6.86
N GLY A 432 -26.24 -0.87 -6.19
CA GLY A 432 -27.39 -1.11 -5.32
C GLY A 432 -27.13 -1.27 -3.82
N VAL A 433 -26.41 -0.35 -3.20
CA VAL A 433 -26.69 0.01 -1.80
C VAL A 433 -27.01 1.50 -1.79
N SER A 434 -28.25 1.83 -1.43
CA SER A 434 -28.62 3.18 -1.05
C SER A 434 -27.85 3.55 0.21
N THR A 435 -26.78 4.33 0.08
CA THR A 435 -26.10 4.96 1.20
C THR A 435 -25.68 6.37 0.82
N SER A 436 -26.38 7.32 1.44
CA SER A 436 -25.88 8.60 1.93
C SER A 436 -24.35 8.77 1.87
N THR A 437 -23.89 9.86 1.25
CA THR A 437 -22.57 10.52 1.46
C THR A 437 -21.34 9.60 1.45
N ALA A 438 -20.63 9.53 0.32
CA ALA A 438 -19.43 8.71 0.16
C ALA A 438 -18.24 9.20 1.03
N PRO A 439 -17.51 8.30 1.73
CA PRO A 439 -16.34 8.60 2.57
C PRO A 439 -15.09 9.00 1.79
N ALA A 440 -14.21 9.76 2.47
CA ALA A 440 -12.80 9.86 2.14
C ALA A 440 -12.17 8.46 1.98
N VAL A 441 -11.32 8.30 0.97
CA VAL A 441 -10.62 7.04 0.65
C VAL A 441 -9.76 6.61 1.84
N VAL A 442 -10.25 5.65 2.62
CA VAL A 442 -9.49 4.95 3.66
C VAL A 442 -8.50 4.01 2.97
N SER A 443 -7.20 4.28 3.08
CA SER A 443 -6.18 3.32 2.65
C SER A 443 -6.19 2.07 3.55
N ALA A 444 -5.65 0.95 3.05
CA ALA A 444 -5.71 -0.36 3.71
C ALA A 444 -5.41 -0.27 5.23
N PRO A 445 -6.20 -0.93 6.10
CA PRO A 445 -6.06 -0.81 7.55
C PRO A 445 -4.67 -1.23 8.01
N ALA A 446 -4.13 -0.51 8.99
CA ALA A 446 -2.83 -0.78 9.58
C ALA A 446 -2.70 -2.25 10.02
N VAL A 447 -1.55 -2.89 9.73
CA VAL A 447 -1.22 -4.26 10.17
C VAL A 447 -1.48 -4.39 11.67
N ALA A 448 -2.35 -5.34 12.04
CA ALA A 448 -2.75 -5.60 13.42
C ALA A 448 -1.52 -5.77 14.33
N PRO A 449 -1.50 -5.16 15.53
CA PRO A 449 -0.39 -5.31 16.47
C PRO A 449 -0.27 -6.78 16.93
N PRO A 450 0.93 -7.28 17.28
CA PRO A 450 1.09 -8.64 17.79
C PRO A 450 0.35 -8.83 19.13
N ARG A 451 -0.20 -10.03 19.35
CA ARG A 451 -1.01 -10.36 20.54
C ARG A 451 -0.23 -10.34 21.85
N GLY A 452 1.03 -10.80 21.82
CA GLY A 452 1.89 -10.97 23.01
C GLY A 452 1.39 -12.03 24.01
N ASP A 453 2.28 -12.50 24.88
CA ASP A 453 1.92 -13.46 25.93
C ASP A 453 1.28 -12.74 27.12
N CYS A 454 0.13 -13.25 27.56
CA CYS A 454 -0.64 -12.73 28.69
C CYS A 454 -0.93 -13.89 29.65
N PHE A 455 -0.57 -13.71 30.92
CA PHE A 455 -0.66 -14.73 31.95
C PHE A 455 -1.58 -14.25 33.09
N GLY A 456 -2.48 -15.10 33.58
CA GLY A 456 -3.29 -14.83 34.78
C GLY A 456 -4.24 -13.64 34.64
N ARG A 457 -4.75 -13.38 33.43
CA ARG A 457 -5.65 -12.25 33.10
C ARG A 457 -6.95 -12.69 32.46
N GLU A 458 -7.35 -13.94 32.65
CA GLU A 458 -8.49 -14.55 31.99
C GLU A 458 -9.80 -13.86 32.39
N GLU A 459 -9.94 -13.49 33.68
CA GLU A 459 -11.11 -12.79 34.19
C GLU A 459 -11.22 -11.36 33.64
N GLN A 460 -10.17 -10.56 33.74
CA GLN A 460 -10.17 -9.18 33.22
C GLN A 460 -10.34 -9.18 31.69
N THR A 461 -9.77 -10.15 30.98
CA THR A 461 -9.97 -10.31 29.54
C THR A 461 -11.43 -10.58 29.23
N ARG A 462 -12.08 -11.47 29.98
CA ARG A 462 -13.51 -11.77 29.83
C ARG A 462 -14.38 -10.54 30.06
N GLN A 463 -14.09 -9.76 31.11
CA GLN A 463 -14.81 -8.52 31.41
C GLN A 463 -14.66 -7.47 30.29
N LEU A 464 -13.43 -7.29 29.78
CA LEU A 464 -13.17 -6.34 28.70
C LEU A 464 -13.83 -6.78 27.38
N VAL A 465 -13.77 -8.08 27.06
CA VAL A 465 -14.44 -8.65 25.89
C VAL A 465 -15.96 -8.48 25.99
N ALA A 466 -16.55 -8.73 27.17
CA ALA A 466 -17.98 -8.53 27.39
C ALA A 466 -18.40 -7.06 27.21
N ALA A 467 -17.61 -6.11 27.72
CA ALA A 467 -17.86 -4.68 27.56
C ALA A 467 -17.77 -4.23 26.09
N VAL A 468 -16.80 -4.76 25.34
CA VAL A 468 -16.61 -4.48 23.92
C VAL A 468 -17.70 -5.12 23.05
N LEU A 469 -18.21 -6.29 23.42
CA LEU A 469 -19.25 -7.02 22.67
C LEU A 469 -20.69 -6.59 22.98
N ALA A 470 -20.88 -5.67 23.94
CA ALA A 470 -22.20 -5.15 24.28
C ALA A 470 -22.90 -4.53 23.05
N GLU A 471 -24.24 -4.58 23.04
CA GLU A 471 -25.07 -4.05 21.96
C GLU A 471 -24.83 -2.55 21.78
N GLU A 472 -24.82 -1.81 22.91
CA GLU A 472 -24.32 -0.44 23.02
C GLU A 472 -23.03 -0.42 23.86
N PRO A 473 -21.85 -0.52 23.22
CA PRO A 473 -20.58 -0.55 23.95
C PRO A 473 -20.31 0.82 24.58
N ARG A 474 -20.06 0.81 25.89
CA ARG A 474 -19.68 2.02 26.64
C ARG A 474 -18.16 2.17 26.66
N PRO A 475 -17.62 3.40 26.68
CA PRO A 475 -16.20 3.62 26.88
C PRO A 475 -15.69 2.90 28.12
N THR A 476 -14.69 2.04 27.93
CA THR A 476 -14.15 1.19 29.00
C THR A 476 -12.72 1.63 29.32
N MET A 477 -12.49 2.00 30.58
CA MET A 477 -11.20 2.44 31.08
C MET A 477 -10.45 1.26 31.70
N VAL A 478 -9.24 0.96 31.23
CA VAL A 478 -8.35 -0.06 31.79
C VAL A 478 -7.31 0.65 32.65
N LEU A 479 -7.42 0.48 33.97
CA LEU A 479 -6.63 1.22 34.96
C LEU A 479 -5.56 0.34 35.59
N GLY A 480 -4.49 0.96 36.07
CA GLY A 480 -3.47 0.27 36.85
C GLY A 480 -2.10 0.94 36.80
N PRO A 481 -1.17 0.49 37.66
CA PRO A 481 0.15 1.09 37.76
C PRO A 481 1.02 0.88 36.49
N PRO A 482 2.13 1.62 36.33
CA PRO A 482 3.07 1.42 35.24
C PRO A 482 3.60 -0.02 35.20
N GLY A 483 3.73 -0.61 34.01
CA GLY A 483 4.29 -1.96 33.84
C GLY A 483 3.40 -3.13 34.29
N ILE A 484 2.14 -2.88 34.69
CA ILE A 484 1.21 -3.91 35.18
C ILE A 484 0.61 -4.81 34.09
N GLY A 485 0.78 -4.45 32.81
CA GLY A 485 0.28 -5.22 31.67
C GLY A 485 -1.04 -4.73 31.05
N LYS A 486 -1.42 -3.46 31.23
CA LYS A 486 -2.64 -2.86 30.63
C LYS A 486 -2.69 -3.04 29.11
N SER A 487 -1.64 -2.61 28.40
CA SER A 487 -1.57 -2.72 26.94
C SER A 487 -1.62 -4.18 26.47
N THR A 488 -1.04 -5.11 27.25
CA THR A 488 -1.14 -6.55 26.99
C THR A 488 -2.57 -7.05 27.13
N LEU A 489 -3.29 -6.65 28.18
CA LEU A 489 -4.70 -6.99 28.38
C LEU A 489 -5.58 -6.45 27.24
N THR A 490 -5.40 -5.19 26.83
CA THR A 490 -6.17 -4.61 25.72
C THR A 490 -5.88 -5.31 24.39
N LEU A 491 -4.63 -5.75 24.16
CA LEU A 491 -4.27 -6.55 22.98
C LEU A 491 -4.90 -7.95 23.02
N GLN A 492 -5.02 -8.58 24.19
CA GLN A 492 -5.75 -9.86 24.29
C GLN A 492 -7.21 -9.71 23.89
N ALA A 493 -7.90 -8.67 24.37
CA ALA A 493 -9.28 -8.39 23.97
C ALA A 493 -9.39 -8.03 22.48
N TYR A 494 -8.45 -7.25 21.95
CA TYR A 494 -8.37 -6.88 20.53
C TYR A 494 -8.29 -8.12 19.60
N HIS A 495 -7.53 -9.14 20.01
CA HIS A 495 -7.35 -10.39 19.25
C HIS A 495 -8.37 -11.47 19.60
N HIS A 496 -9.30 -11.21 20.52
CA HIS A 496 -10.27 -12.21 20.95
C HIS A 496 -11.14 -12.67 19.76
N PRO A 497 -11.35 -13.97 19.54
CA PRO A 497 -12.05 -14.47 18.35
C PRO A 497 -13.46 -13.87 18.15
N GLU A 498 -14.18 -13.59 19.24
CA GLU A 498 -15.52 -13.01 19.19
C GLU A 498 -15.52 -11.53 18.85
N VAL A 499 -14.57 -10.78 19.42
CA VAL A 499 -14.32 -9.37 19.04
C VAL A 499 -13.92 -9.31 17.58
N ALA A 500 -13.11 -10.27 17.14
CA ALA A 500 -12.69 -10.34 15.76
C ALA A 500 -13.83 -10.65 14.78
N ARG A 501 -14.78 -11.49 15.21
CA ARG A 501 -16.01 -11.82 14.48
C ARG A 501 -16.94 -10.60 14.36
N ARG A 502 -17.12 -9.82 15.43
CA ARG A 502 -18.00 -8.64 15.43
C ARG A 502 -17.46 -7.48 14.62
N TYR A 503 -16.18 -7.16 14.77
CA TYR A 503 -15.59 -5.94 14.21
C TYR A 503 -14.75 -6.17 12.94
N GLY A 504 -14.43 -7.42 12.57
CA GLY A 504 -13.62 -7.71 11.38
C GLY A 504 -12.32 -6.90 11.36
N ASN A 505 -11.84 -6.46 10.21
CA ASN A 505 -10.61 -5.67 10.13
C ASN A 505 -10.74 -4.23 10.69
N ARG A 506 -11.92 -3.82 11.18
CA ARG A 506 -12.17 -2.48 11.75
C ARG A 506 -11.83 -2.46 13.24
N ARG A 507 -10.64 -2.94 13.58
CA ARG A 507 -10.08 -2.95 14.94
C ARG A 507 -8.85 -2.06 14.98
N TYR A 508 -9.05 -0.91 15.61
CA TYR A 508 -8.19 0.22 15.91
C TYR A 508 -7.20 -0.01 17.06
N PHE A 509 -5.87 0.00 16.88
CA PHE A 509 -4.94 0.11 18.04
C PHE A 509 -4.02 1.32 17.85
N VAL A 510 -4.19 2.33 18.70
CA VAL A 510 -3.50 3.62 18.61
C VAL A 510 -2.68 3.83 19.87
N ARG A 511 -1.36 4.00 19.72
CA ARG A 511 -0.47 4.40 20.82
C ARG A 511 -0.36 5.91 20.87
N LEU A 512 -0.50 6.48 22.07
CA LEU A 512 -0.47 7.93 22.30
C LEU A 512 0.80 8.40 23.00
N ASP A 513 1.89 7.63 22.89
CA ASP A 513 3.18 7.87 23.57
C ASP A 513 3.78 9.28 23.35
N GLY A 514 3.42 9.96 22.26
CA GLY A 514 3.84 11.33 21.92
C GLY A 514 2.70 12.28 21.56
N ALA A 515 1.43 11.89 21.77
CA ALA A 515 0.31 12.77 21.50
C ALA A 515 0.06 13.65 22.74
N THR A 516 0.42 14.92 22.69
CA THR A 516 0.33 15.86 23.83
C THR A 516 -0.80 16.89 23.69
N SER A 517 -1.67 16.74 22.68
CA SER A 517 -2.85 17.58 22.48
C SER A 517 -3.97 16.81 21.80
N ARG A 518 -5.18 17.37 21.82
CA ARG A 518 -6.34 16.89 21.04
C ARG A 518 -6.00 16.62 19.56
N GLU A 519 -5.34 17.55 18.89
CA GLU A 519 -5.06 17.46 17.45
C GLU A 519 -4.05 16.35 17.13
N LEU A 520 -3.08 16.13 18.01
CA LEU A 520 -2.12 15.04 17.90
C LEU A 520 -2.79 13.68 18.15
N MET A 521 -3.76 13.60 19.06
CA MET A 521 -4.59 12.39 19.22
C MET A 521 -5.39 12.10 17.95
N VAL A 522 -6.06 13.11 17.37
CA VAL A 522 -6.81 12.96 16.10
C VAL A 522 -5.88 12.49 14.97
N SER A 523 -4.68 13.07 14.90
CA SER A 523 -3.67 12.70 13.91
C SER A 523 -3.18 11.26 14.08
N ALA A 524 -2.94 10.83 15.33
CA ALA A 524 -2.56 9.45 15.64
C ALA A 524 -3.65 8.45 15.23
N VAL A 525 -4.92 8.78 15.48
CA VAL A 525 -6.07 7.96 15.04
C VAL A 525 -6.17 7.94 13.52
N ALA A 526 -6.09 9.10 12.86
CA ALA A 526 -6.16 9.21 11.40
C ALA A 526 -5.06 8.42 10.68
N ALA A 527 -3.84 8.43 11.23
CA ALA A 527 -2.72 7.66 10.71
C ALA A 527 -2.99 6.16 10.76
N VAL A 528 -3.55 5.64 11.86
CA VAL A 528 -3.90 4.22 12.00
C VAL A 528 -5.09 3.85 11.10
N LEU A 529 -6.02 4.78 10.88
CA LEU A 529 -7.12 4.65 9.94
C LEU A 529 -6.68 4.80 8.48
N GLY A 530 -5.42 5.15 8.19
CA GLY A 530 -4.95 5.32 6.81
C GLY A 530 -5.62 6.47 6.07
N ILE A 531 -6.11 7.49 6.79
CA ILE A 531 -6.74 8.68 6.22
C ILE A 531 -5.64 9.64 5.74
N LYS A 532 -5.59 9.88 4.44
CA LYS A 532 -4.70 10.88 3.83
C LYS A 532 -5.49 12.18 3.63
N SER A 533 -4.96 13.28 4.14
CA SER A 533 -5.68 14.54 4.33
C SER A 533 -6.04 15.26 3.01
N GLU A 534 -7.33 15.46 2.78
CA GLU A 534 -7.89 16.62 2.07
C GLU A 534 -9.08 17.17 2.89
N THR A 535 -8.80 18.24 3.66
CA THR A 535 -9.70 19.04 4.54
C THR A 535 -10.48 18.32 5.67
N ASP A 536 -10.46 18.97 6.86
CA ASP A 536 -10.95 18.54 8.18
C ASP A 536 -10.69 17.06 8.57
N LEU A 537 -9.50 16.84 9.14
CA LEU A 537 -9.03 15.53 9.57
C LEU A 537 -9.97 14.87 10.60
N TRP A 538 -10.60 15.66 11.47
CA TRP A 538 -11.47 15.11 12.50
C TRP A 538 -12.80 14.62 11.92
N GLU A 539 -13.39 15.36 10.99
CA GLU A 539 -14.59 14.90 10.28
C GLU A 539 -14.34 13.62 9.49
N ALA A 540 -13.19 13.52 8.82
CA ALA A 540 -12.78 12.31 8.12
C ALA A 540 -12.66 11.10 9.08
N VAL A 541 -12.04 11.30 10.26
CA VAL A 541 -11.93 10.26 11.30
C VAL A 541 -13.29 9.83 11.81
N LYS A 542 -14.19 10.77 12.13
CA LYS A 542 -15.55 10.47 12.59
C LYS A 542 -16.30 9.63 11.56
N HIS A 543 -16.30 10.09 10.31
CA HIS A 543 -17.01 9.42 9.23
C HIS A 543 -16.44 8.01 8.97
N ALA A 544 -15.11 7.86 8.98
CA ALA A 544 -14.45 6.57 8.85
C ALA A 544 -14.87 5.60 9.97
N LEU A 545 -14.89 6.05 11.23
CA LEU A 545 -15.29 5.22 12.38
C LEU A 545 -16.79 4.90 12.39
N GLN A 546 -17.65 5.81 11.93
CA GLN A 546 -19.11 5.65 11.90
C GLN A 546 -19.64 4.76 10.75
N SER A 547 -18.87 4.57 9.69
CA SER A 547 -19.32 3.84 8.49
C SER A 547 -19.78 2.38 8.74
N ALA A 548 -19.27 1.75 9.81
CA ALA A 548 -19.68 0.43 10.29
C ALA A 548 -19.13 0.23 11.71
N PRO A 549 -19.64 -0.73 12.50
CA PRO A 549 -19.14 -1.01 13.84
C PRO A 549 -17.61 -1.16 13.87
N ALA A 550 -16.97 -0.51 14.84
CA ALA A 550 -15.52 -0.50 14.97
C ALA A 550 -15.10 -0.63 16.44
N LEU A 551 -13.92 -1.18 16.68
CA LEU A 551 -13.24 -1.14 17.98
C LEU A 551 -12.10 -0.13 17.87
N LEU A 552 -12.00 0.83 18.79
CA LEU A 552 -10.87 1.74 18.91
C LEU A 552 -10.22 1.59 20.28
N VAL A 553 -8.98 1.12 20.30
CA VAL A 553 -8.14 1.02 21.49
C VAL A 553 -7.16 2.18 21.50
N LEU A 554 -7.24 3.04 22.52
CA LEU A 554 -6.31 4.13 22.80
C LEU A 554 -5.40 3.74 23.97
N ASP A 555 -4.12 3.54 23.68
CA ASP A 555 -3.10 3.12 24.64
C ASP A 555 -2.31 4.35 25.14
N ASN A 556 -2.01 4.39 26.45
CA ASN A 556 -1.37 5.50 27.17
C ASN A 556 -2.10 6.86 27.05
N VAL A 557 -3.40 6.90 27.35
CA VAL A 557 -4.22 8.14 27.30
C VAL A 557 -3.77 9.18 28.33
N GLU A 558 -3.04 8.79 29.38
CA GLU A 558 -2.47 9.75 30.34
C GLU A 558 -1.56 10.80 29.68
N THR A 559 -0.83 10.45 28.61
CA THR A 559 0.11 11.38 27.94
C THR A 559 -0.60 12.64 27.41
N PRO A 560 -1.65 12.54 26.56
CA PRO A 560 -2.41 13.71 26.14
C PRO A 560 -3.24 14.30 27.27
N TRP A 561 -3.74 13.49 28.21
CA TRP A 561 -4.61 13.98 29.29
C TRP A 561 -3.87 14.86 30.30
N ASP A 562 -2.63 14.52 30.65
CA ASP A 562 -1.77 15.32 31.53
C ASP A 562 -1.37 16.66 30.87
N ALA A 563 -1.21 16.67 29.54
CA ALA A 563 -0.79 17.84 28.78
C ALA A 563 -1.96 18.76 28.38
N ASP A 564 -3.11 18.20 28.02
CA ASP A 564 -4.32 18.89 27.56
C ASP A 564 -5.57 18.17 28.09
N ARG A 565 -5.88 18.44 29.36
CA ARG A 565 -6.98 17.76 30.08
C ARG A 565 -8.33 17.98 29.37
N SER A 566 -8.65 19.24 29.06
CA SER A 566 -9.92 19.64 28.48
C SER A 566 -10.08 19.13 27.04
N GLY A 567 -9.05 19.23 26.20
CA GLY A 567 -9.11 18.77 24.82
C GLY A 567 -9.21 17.25 24.72
N THR A 568 -8.49 16.53 25.59
CA THR A 568 -8.54 15.07 25.66
C THR A 568 -9.92 14.58 26.08
N GLU A 569 -10.49 15.12 27.15
CA GLU A 569 -11.82 14.74 27.63
C GLU A 569 -12.91 15.08 26.61
N SER A 570 -12.81 16.23 25.95
CA SER A 570 -13.72 16.61 24.86
C SER A 570 -13.68 15.61 23.70
N LEU A 571 -12.48 15.20 23.26
CA LEU A 571 -12.34 14.25 22.16
C LEU A 571 -12.88 12.85 22.53
N LEU A 572 -12.61 12.38 23.75
CA LEU A 572 -13.16 11.11 24.23
C LEU A 572 -14.69 11.14 24.32
N ALA A 573 -15.28 12.28 24.71
CA ALA A 573 -16.72 12.46 24.71
C ALA A 573 -17.31 12.43 23.28
N GLU A 574 -16.66 13.07 22.31
CA GLU A 574 -17.09 13.04 20.91
C GLU A 574 -16.95 11.63 20.30
N LEU A 575 -15.87 10.89 20.61
CA LEU A 575 -15.70 9.51 20.18
C LEU A 575 -16.78 8.59 20.77
N ARG A 576 -17.14 8.76 22.04
CA ARG A 576 -18.22 8.00 22.67
C ARG A 576 -19.54 8.15 21.92
N ASP A 577 -19.84 9.34 21.42
CA ASP A 577 -21.12 9.64 20.77
C ASP A 577 -21.20 9.06 19.33
N LEU A 578 -20.15 8.39 18.84
CA LEU A 578 -20.16 7.73 17.54
C LEU A 578 -20.91 6.38 17.61
N PRO A 579 -21.98 6.19 16.82
CA PRO A 579 -22.77 4.96 16.84
C PRO A 579 -21.94 3.75 16.42
N GLY A 580 -22.05 2.65 17.18
CA GLY A 580 -21.37 1.38 16.88
C GLY A 580 -19.88 1.35 17.20
N LEU A 581 -19.30 2.40 17.78
CA LEU A 581 -17.89 2.45 18.20
C LEU A 581 -17.72 1.87 19.62
N ALA A 582 -16.96 0.80 19.75
CA ALA A 582 -16.44 0.36 21.04
C ALA A 582 -15.13 1.08 21.35
N LEU A 583 -15.10 1.87 22.42
CA LEU A 583 -13.92 2.64 22.86
C LEU A 583 -13.27 2.00 24.09
N VAL A 584 -11.98 1.67 23.99
CA VAL A 584 -11.17 1.15 25.10
C VAL A 584 -9.97 2.06 25.32
N CYS A 585 -9.77 2.50 26.55
CA CYS A 585 -8.68 3.43 26.90
C CYS A 585 -7.84 2.83 28.02
N SER A 586 -6.53 2.70 27.83
CA SER A 586 -5.63 2.37 28.95
C SER A 586 -5.13 3.66 29.61
N VAL A 587 -5.16 3.72 30.94
CA VAL A 587 -4.74 4.89 31.73
C VAL A 587 -3.85 4.47 32.89
N ARG A 588 -2.81 5.25 33.21
CA ARG A 588 -2.00 5.07 34.42
C ARG A 588 -2.64 5.69 35.65
N GLY A 589 -2.50 4.99 36.78
CA GLY A 589 -2.93 5.51 38.09
C GLY A 589 -4.37 5.13 38.44
N GLY A 590 -4.86 5.68 39.55
CA GLY A 590 -6.23 5.51 40.03
C GLY A 590 -7.19 6.61 39.56
N GLU A 591 -6.66 7.72 39.03
CA GLU A 591 -7.45 8.76 38.38
C GLU A 591 -7.68 8.42 36.90
N ARG A 592 -8.75 8.99 36.33
CA ARG A 592 -9.16 8.73 34.93
C ARG A 592 -9.80 9.95 34.28
N PRO A 593 -9.68 10.11 32.96
CA PRO A 593 -10.42 11.13 32.22
C PRO A 593 -11.91 11.03 32.46
N PHE A 594 -12.56 12.17 32.68
CA PHE A 594 -14.01 12.19 32.83
C PHE A 594 -14.69 12.01 31.47
N VAL A 595 -15.37 10.87 31.29
CA VAL A 595 -16.22 10.61 30.13
C VAL A 595 -17.58 10.15 30.65
N SER A 596 -18.62 10.97 30.42
CA SER A 596 -19.97 10.64 30.88
C SER A 596 -20.50 9.37 30.19
N ARG A 597 -21.28 8.56 30.92
CA ARG A 597 -21.78 7.24 30.50
C ARG A 597 -20.69 6.18 30.22
N SER A 598 -19.50 6.32 30.79
CA SER A 598 -18.47 5.28 30.77
C SER A 598 -18.93 4.02 31.53
N GLY A 599 -18.41 2.86 31.11
CA GLY A 599 -18.58 1.60 31.84
C GLY A 599 -17.77 1.57 33.15
N PRO A 600 -17.98 0.55 34.01
CA PRO A 600 -17.10 0.35 35.15
C PRO A 600 -15.65 0.18 34.69
N PRO A 601 -14.67 0.79 35.38
CA PRO A 601 -13.27 0.63 35.00
C PRO A 601 -12.82 -0.81 35.28
N ILE A 602 -11.92 -1.32 34.44
CA ILE A 602 -11.28 -2.62 34.62
C ILE A 602 -9.92 -2.37 35.25
N GLU A 603 -9.78 -2.73 36.51
CA GLU A 603 -8.52 -2.61 37.24
C GLU A 603 -7.62 -3.81 36.97
N VAL A 604 -6.43 -3.54 36.43
CA VAL A 604 -5.42 -4.58 36.22
C VAL A 604 -4.68 -4.80 37.53
N THR A 605 -4.92 -5.97 38.13
CA THR A 605 -4.32 -6.38 39.40
C THR A 605 -2.89 -6.88 39.20
N ARG A 606 -2.23 -7.32 40.27
CA ARG A 606 -0.91 -7.96 40.18
C ARG A 606 -1.03 -9.42 39.72
N LEU A 607 0.05 -10.04 39.27
CA LEU A 607 0.05 -11.47 38.98
C LEU A 607 0.08 -12.26 40.29
N ASP A 608 -0.65 -13.36 40.33
CA ASP A 608 -0.47 -14.35 41.38
C ASP A 608 0.87 -15.08 41.23
N GLY A 609 1.20 -15.90 42.23
CA GLY A 609 2.48 -16.62 42.26
C GLY A 609 2.65 -17.63 41.13
N GLU A 610 1.57 -18.18 40.57
CA GLU A 610 1.66 -19.15 39.48
C GLU A 610 1.90 -18.45 38.14
N ALA A 611 1.10 -17.43 37.83
CA ALA A 611 1.23 -16.62 36.62
C ALA A 611 2.55 -15.82 36.59
N ALA A 612 3.02 -15.35 37.75
CA ALA A 612 4.34 -14.71 37.88
C ALA A 612 5.49 -15.68 37.55
N ARG A 613 5.36 -16.94 38.00
CA ARG A 613 6.33 -18.00 37.73
C ARG A 613 6.30 -18.43 36.26
N ASP A 614 5.11 -18.58 35.69
CA ASP A 614 4.93 -18.84 34.24
C ASP A 614 5.60 -17.77 33.40
N LEU A 615 5.36 -16.50 33.71
CA LEU A 615 5.96 -15.37 33.02
C LEU A 615 7.49 -15.35 33.13
N PHE A 616 8.03 -15.65 34.32
CA PHE A 616 9.48 -15.69 34.50
C PHE A 616 10.13 -16.83 33.72
N CYS A 617 9.60 -18.05 33.85
CA CYS A 617 10.11 -19.23 33.19
C CYS A 617 9.89 -19.24 31.67
N SER A 618 8.90 -18.49 31.15
CA SER A 618 8.73 -18.33 29.70
C SER A 618 9.88 -17.55 29.05
N ILE A 619 10.63 -16.75 29.85
CA ILE A 619 11.79 -15.98 29.40
C ILE A 619 13.09 -16.70 29.82
N ALA A 620 13.22 -17.03 31.10
CA ALA A 620 14.38 -17.71 31.69
C ALA A 620 14.16 -19.22 31.76
N TRP A 621 13.99 -19.87 30.61
CA TRP A 621 13.58 -21.27 30.50
C TRP A 621 14.59 -22.28 31.10
N LYS A 622 15.84 -21.86 31.33
CA LYS A 622 16.88 -22.68 31.98
C LYS A 622 16.78 -22.72 33.50
N VAL A 623 16.01 -21.82 34.11
CA VAL A 623 15.83 -21.76 35.56
C VAL A 623 14.83 -22.84 35.98
N ASP A 624 15.20 -23.64 36.98
CA ASP A 624 14.29 -24.64 37.53
C ASP A 624 13.08 -23.95 38.16
N ARG A 625 11.89 -24.33 37.68
CA ARG A 625 10.60 -23.83 38.13
C ARG A 625 10.37 -24.08 39.63
N LYS A 626 11.03 -25.09 40.22
CA LYS A 626 10.92 -25.46 41.65
C LYS A 626 12.01 -24.86 42.53
N ASP A 627 12.88 -24.02 41.98
CA ASP A 627 13.97 -23.41 42.76
C ASP A 627 13.39 -22.50 43.87
N PRO A 628 13.71 -22.75 45.16
CA PRO A 628 13.25 -21.90 46.27
C PRO A 628 13.70 -20.43 46.16
N LEU A 629 14.83 -20.17 45.49
CA LEU A 629 15.32 -18.82 45.26
C LEU A 629 14.44 -18.06 44.27
N LEU A 630 13.82 -18.76 43.31
CA LEU A 630 12.88 -18.17 42.35
C LEU A 630 11.63 -17.67 43.09
N GLU A 631 11.10 -18.47 44.01
CA GLU A 631 9.94 -18.06 44.81
C GLU A 631 10.22 -16.81 45.64
N ARG A 632 11.40 -16.72 46.26
CA ARG A 632 11.83 -15.54 47.00
C ARG A 632 11.96 -14.32 46.10
N LEU A 633 12.60 -14.45 44.94
CA LEU A 633 12.77 -13.36 43.98
C LEU A 633 11.43 -12.82 43.48
N LEU A 634 10.48 -13.72 43.15
CA LEU A 634 9.15 -13.35 42.68
C LEU A 634 8.29 -12.72 43.78
N HIS A 635 8.38 -13.23 45.02
CA HIS A 635 7.69 -12.65 46.17
C HIS A 635 8.08 -11.17 46.37
N GLU A 636 9.37 -10.86 46.23
CA GLU A 636 9.87 -9.49 46.33
C GLU A 636 9.43 -8.57 45.20
N GLN A 637 9.10 -9.11 44.01
CA GLN A 637 8.55 -8.31 42.91
C GLN A 637 7.06 -8.02 43.09
N ASP A 638 6.42 -8.65 44.09
CA ASP A 638 5.02 -8.46 44.44
C ASP A 638 4.13 -8.51 43.18
N GLY A 639 4.36 -9.51 42.32
CA GLY A 639 3.54 -9.79 41.13
C GLY A 639 3.56 -8.74 40.00
N LEU A 640 4.52 -7.80 39.95
CA LEU A 640 4.61 -6.79 38.88
C LEU A 640 5.23 -7.36 37.59
N PRO A 641 4.49 -7.50 36.47
CA PRO A 641 4.97 -8.19 35.27
C PRO A 641 6.23 -7.62 34.65
N LEU A 642 6.35 -6.29 34.54
CA LEU A 642 7.54 -5.67 33.93
C LEU A 642 8.80 -5.92 34.76
N ALA A 643 8.72 -5.83 36.08
CA ALA A 643 9.86 -6.12 36.97
C ALA A 643 10.27 -7.59 36.87
N ILE A 644 9.28 -8.50 36.84
CA ILE A 644 9.50 -9.94 36.64
C ILE A 644 10.19 -10.20 35.29
N LYS A 645 9.73 -9.59 34.19
CA LYS A 645 10.35 -9.73 32.86
C LYS A 645 11.80 -9.27 32.85
N LEU A 646 12.09 -8.10 33.42
CA LEU A 646 13.45 -7.54 33.47
C LEU A 646 14.42 -8.47 34.21
N LEU A 647 14.00 -8.99 35.37
CA LEU A 647 14.81 -9.93 36.14
C LEU A 647 14.93 -11.29 35.44
N ALA A 648 13.91 -11.75 34.74
CA ALA A 648 13.97 -12.97 33.93
C ALA A 648 14.99 -12.82 32.78
N PHE A 649 15.02 -11.69 32.08
CA PHE A 649 16.04 -11.40 31.07
C PHE A 649 17.46 -11.37 31.66
N THR A 650 17.62 -10.81 32.86
CA THR A 650 18.89 -10.84 33.58
C THR A 650 19.28 -12.26 34.00
N ALA A 651 18.34 -13.06 34.51
CA ALA A 651 18.56 -14.44 34.94
C ALA A 651 18.80 -15.41 33.77
N GLU A 652 18.25 -15.18 32.58
CA GLU A 652 18.64 -15.91 31.36
C GLU A 652 20.08 -15.58 30.93
N GLY A 653 20.64 -14.50 31.47
CA GLY A 653 22.00 -14.05 31.21
C GLY A 653 23.05 -14.24 32.26
N ALA A 654 22.64 -14.62 33.46
CA ALA A 654 23.48 -14.93 34.59
C ALA A 654 22.93 -16.20 35.26
N SER A 655 23.38 -16.53 36.46
CA SER A 655 22.66 -17.49 37.31
C SER A 655 21.60 -16.77 38.13
N LEU A 656 20.54 -17.48 38.53
CA LEU A 656 19.51 -16.96 39.42
C LEU A 656 20.10 -16.41 40.74
N GLU A 657 21.13 -17.06 41.28
CA GLU A 657 21.89 -16.61 42.46
C GLU A 657 22.55 -15.25 42.26
N ASN A 658 23.18 -15.03 41.10
CA ASN A 658 23.82 -13.76 40.78
C ASN A 658 22.77 -12.65 40.58
N THR A 659 21.65 -12.95 39.92
CA THR A 659 20.54 -12.01 39.76
C THR A 659 19.96 -11.59 41.11
N TRP A 660 19.74 -12.54 42.02
CA TRP A 660 19.27 -12.27 43.38
C TRP A 660 20.25 -11.38 44.15
N ARG A 661 21.56 -11.69 44.11
CA ARG A 661 22.59 -10.89 44.81
C ARG A 661 22.65 -9.45 44.28
N LEU A 662 22.64 -9.27 42.96
CA LEU A 662 22.65 -7.94 42.32
C LEU A 662 21.40 -7.13 42.71
N TRP A 663 20.24 -7.79 42.72
CA TRP A 663 19.00 -7.13 43.12
C TRP A 663 19.01 -6.70 44.58
N GLN A 664 19.54 -7.51 45.50
CA GLN A 664 19.71 -7.13 46.90
C GLN A 664 20.62 -5.91 47.08
N GLN A 665 21.74 -5.84 46.33
CA GLN A 665 22.67 -4.72 46.36
C GLN A 665 22.01 -3.42 45.87
N GLU A 666 21.31 -3.48 44.73
CA GLU A 666 20.62 -2.30 44.18
C GLU A 666 19.46 -1.84 45.05
N ARG A 667 18.73 -2.78 45.68
CA ARG A 667 17.70 -2.45 46.65
C ARG A 667 18.29 -1.75 47.88
N ALA A 668 19.41 -2.25 48.43
CA ALA A 668 20.12 -1.60 49.53
C ALA A 668 20.60 -0.18 49.17
N ALA A 669 21.18 0.00 47.97
CA ALA A 669 21.64 1.30 47.50
C ALA A 669 20.52 2.33 47.30
N LEU A 670 19.28 1.88 47.01
CA LEU A 670 18.12 2.76 46.90
C LEU A 670 17.60 3.23 48.26
N TYR A 671 17.83 2.47 49.34
CA TYR A 671 17.49 2.87 50.72
C TYR A 671 18.40 3.99 51.26
N GLU A 672 19.64 4.10 50.78
CA GLU A 672 20.60 5.10 51.26
C GLU A 672 20.45 6.48 50.58
N ARG A 673 19.54 6.63 49.60
CA ARG A 673 19.32 7.92 48.90
C ARG A 673 18.38 8.85 49.70
N PRO A 674 18.69 10.15 49.85
CA PRO A 674 17.81 11.09 50.53
C PRO A 674 16.49 11.23 49.76
N GLY A 675 15.36 10.89 50.40
CA GLY A 675 14.02 10.89 49.79
C GLY A 675 13.45 9.50 49.45
N GLY A 676 14.15 8.41 49.75
CA GLY A 676 13.71 7.03 49.54
C GLY A 676 12.62 6.57 50.53
N GLY A 677 11.39 7.07 50.37
CA GLY A 677 10.22 6.50 51.04
C GLY A 677 9.91 5.08 50.53
N LEU A 678 9.29 4.27 51.40
CA LEU A 678 8.89 2.85 51.26
C LEU A 678 7.90 2.53 50.12
N ASP A 679 7.96 3.20 48.97
CA ASP A 679 6.92 3.09 47.94
C ASP A 679 7.21 2.04 46.86
N ARG A 680 6.12 1.54 46.26
CA ARG A 680 6.02 0.49 45.22
C ARG A 680 6.86 0.75 43.96
N GLN A 681 7.34 1.98 43.76
CA GLN A 681 8.31 2.34 42.73
C GLN A 681 9.71 1.77 42.97
N SER A 682 10.05 1.39 44.20
CA SER A 682 11.35 0.82 44.58
C SER A 682 11.67 -0.49 43.84
N SER A 683 10.75 -1.47 43.77
CA SER A 683 11.07 -2.79 43.17
C SER A 683 11.25 -2.76 41.65
N LEU A 684 10.43 -1.95 40.95
CA LEU A 684 10.61 -1.74 39.50
C LEU A 684 11.92 -0.98 39.22
N SER A 685 12.21 0.05 40.02
CA SER A 685 13.46 0.82 39.90
C SER A 685 14.68 -0.05 40.17
N SER A 686 14.65 -0.91 41.21
CA SER A 686 15.71 -1.89 41.49
C SER A 686 15.89 -2.85 40.31
N SER A 687 14.81 -3.38 39.75
CA SER A 687 14.88 -4.32 38.61
C SER A 687 15.43 -3.67 37.36
N LEU A 688 15.06 -2.41 37.08
CA LEU A 688 15.62 -1.61 35.99
C LEU A 688 17.12 -1.37 36.19
N GLU A 689 17.55 -0.97 37.39
CA GLU A 689 18.96 -0.75 37.69
C GLU A 689 19.78 -2.04 37.60
N VAL A 690 19.21 -3.19 37.99
CA VAL A 690 19.84 -4.51 37.81
C VAL A 690 20.04 -4.83 36.33
N SER A 691 19.06 -4.57 35.47
CA SER A 691 19.22 -4.78 34.02
C SER A 691 20.25 -3.81 33.40
N ILE A 692 20.32 -2.56 33.89
CA ILE A 692 21.24 -1.53 33.36
C ILE A 692 22.68 -1.71 33.87
N LYS A 693 22.88 -2.17 35.10
CA LYS A 693 24.22 -2.43 35.68
C LYS A 693 24.66 -3.89 35.53
N GLY A 694 23.78 -4.73 34.98
CA GLY A 694 24.02 -6.16 34.83
C GLY A 694 25.20 -6.47 33.91
N PRO A 695 25.80 -7.67 34.04
CA PRO A 695 27.04 -8.04 33.37
C PRO A 695 26.95 -8.13 31.84
N ARG A 696 25.73 -8.24 31.29
CA ARG A 696 25.49 -8.20 29.84
C ARG A 696 25.46 -6.79 29.25
N MET A 697 25.36 -5.75 30.08
CA MET A 697 25.25 -4.38 29.61
C MET A 697 26.61 -3.80 29.21
N THR A 698 26.73 -3.32 27.98
CA THR A 698 27.95 -2.66 27.50
C THR A 698 27.87 -1.13 27.62
N ASP A 699 29.00 -0.43 27.49
CA ASP A 699 29.02 1.04 27.49
C ASP A 699 28.24 1.62 26.30
N GLU A 700 28.33 0.98 25.13
CA GLU A 700 27.62 1.38 23.90
C GLU A 700 26.10 1.21 24.07
N ALA A 701 25.67 0.11 24.70
CA ALA A 701 24.27 -0.11 25.03
C ALA A 701 23.74 0.96 25.99
N ARG A 702 24.55 1.37 26.99
CA ARG A 702 24.18 2.46 27.92
C ARG A 702 24.06 3.81 27.22
N ARG A 703 24.94 4.11 26.26
CA ARG A 703 24.86 5.32 25.42
C ARG A 703 23.63 5.31 24.52
N LEU A 704 23.33 4.18 23.86
CA LEU A 704 22.11 4.06 23.04
C LEU A 704 20.83 4.16 23.89
N LEU A 705 20.83 3.60 25.10
CA LEU A 705 19.70 3.67 26.03
C LEU A 705 19.37 5.12 26.42
N SER A 706 20.39 5.94 26.70
CA SER A 706 20.18 7.35 27.02
C SER A 706 19.65 8.12 25.81
N LEU A 707 20.15 7.87 24.59
CA LEU A 707 19.61 8.48 23.36
C LEU A 707 18.16 8.09 23.08
N LEU A 708 17.80 6.80 23.22
CA LEU A 708 16.43 6.34 23.05
C LEU A 708 15.44 7.05 23.99
N SER A 709 15.90 7.49 25.17
CA SER A 709 15.05 8.22 26.12
C SER A 709 14.61 9.61 25.62
N LYS A 710 15.31 10.16 24.62
CA LYS A 710 15.00 11.43 23.93
C LYS A 710 14.14 11.24 22.68
N LEU A 711 13.95 10.01 22.22
CA LEU A 711 13.30 9.68 20.95
C LEU A 711 12.02 8.86 21.18
N PRO A 712 10.86 9.51 21.43
CA PRO A 712 9.62 8.81 21.77
C PRO A 712 9.13 7.87 20.66
N GLY A 713 9.47 8.13 19.39
CA GLY A 713 9.15 7.24 18.26
C GLY A 713 10.04 5.98 18.19
N GLY A 714 11.04 5.87 19.05
CA GLY A 714 12.14 4.91 18.92
C GLY A 714 13.05 5.25 17.74
N VAL A 715 14.01 4.38 17.46
CA VAL A 715 15.03 4.58 16.41
C VAL A 715 14.85 3.55 15.30
N ALA A 716 14.81 3.97 14.04
CA ALA A 716 14.83 3.07 12.90
C ALA A 716 16.14 2.25 12.89
N GLN A 717 16.08 0.97 12.53
CA GLN A 717 17.27 0.11 12.53
C GLN A 717 18.40 0.67 11.64
N GLU A 718 18.03 1.33 10.53
CA GLU A 718 18.96 1.98 9.60
C GLU A 718 19.64 3.23 10.19
N ASP A 719 19.06 3.84 11.22
CA ASP A 719 19.57 5.03 11.89
C ASP A 719 20.46 4.70 13.10
N LEU A 720 20.45 3.46 13.59
CA LEU A 720 21.23 3.06 14.77
C LEU A 720 22.72 3.37 14.62
N ASP A 721 23.30 3.05 13.46
CA ASP A 721 24.72 3.30 13.20
C ASP A 721 24.99 4.78 12.83
N ARG A 722 23.95 5.58 12.53
CA ARG A 722 24.11 7.05 12.40
C ARG A 722 24.21 7.71 13.77
N LEU A 723 23.48 7.22 14.75
CA LEU A 723 23.50 7.72 16.13
C LEU A 723 24.74 7.23 16.90
N LEU A 724 25.08 5.94 16.77
CA LEU A 724 26.29 5.33 17.31
C LEU A 724 27.10 4.61 16.20
N PRO A 725 28.04 5.33 15.53
CA PRO A 725 28.86 4.79 14.45
C PRO A 725 29.55 3.46 14.78
N GLY A 726 29.27 2.43 13.99
CA GLY A 726 29.89 1.09 14.08
C GLY A 726 29.47 0.25 15.30
N MET A 727 28.62 0.79 16.18
CA MET A 727 28.27 0.18 17.47
C MET A 727 26.75 0.09 17.70
N GLY A 728 25.94 0.80 16.92
CA GLY A 728 24.51 0.96 17.14
C GLY A 728 23.73 -0.35 17.07
N ASN A 729 23.99 -1.17 16.04
CA ASN A 729 23.33 -2.48 15.90
C ASN A 729 23.68 -3.45 17.06
N GLY A 730 24.94 -3.47 17.49
CA GLY A 730 25.36 -4.29 18.63
C GLY A 730 24.73 -3.84 19.95
N ALA A 731 24.73 -2.52 20.19
CA ALA A 731 24.09 -1.90 21.35
C ALA A 731 22.58 -2.21 21.40
N ALA A 732 21.88 -2.13 20.26
CA ALA A 732 20.45 -2.43 20.16
C ALA A 732 20.12 -3.90 20.52
N GLN A 733 20.96 -4.83 20.08
CA GLN A 733 20.81 -6.25 20.43
C GLN A 733 21.02 -6.48 21.93
N VAL A 734 22.00 -5.80 22.54
CA VAL A 734 22.23 -5.87 23.99
C VAL A 734 21.00 -5.36 24.74
N LEU A 735 20.48 -4.18 24.39
CA LEU A 735 19.28 -3.61 25.02
C LEU A 735 18.04 -4.51 24.90
N SER A 736 17.90 -5.21 23.77
CA SER A 736 16.84 -6.20 23.57
C SER A 736 17.02 -7.43 24.46
N LYS A 737 18.26 -7.92 24.59
CA LYS A 737 18.59 -9.10 25.43
C LYS A 737 18.43 -8.85 26.93
N VAL A 738 18.60 -7.60 27.39
CA VAL A 738 18.38 -7.22 28.80
C VAL A 738 16.95 -6.72 29.06
N GLY A 739 16.07 -6.76 28.07
CA GLY A 739 14.65 -6.41 28.22
C GLY A 739 14.35 -4.91 28.35
N LEU A 740 15.33 -4.04 28.07
CA LEU A 740 15.17 -2.58 28.19
C LEU A 740 14.59 -1.93 26.92
N ALA A 741 14.77 -2.58 25.78
CA ALA A 741 14.21 -2.17 24.49
C ALA A 741 13.70 -3.39 23.71
N PHE A 742 12.91 -3.17 22.66
CA PHE A 742 12.44 -4.23 21.77
C PHE A 742 12.30 -3.72 20.34
N PHE A 743 12.39 -4.63 19.37
CA PHE A 743 12.17 -4.31 17.96
C PHE A 743 10.69 -4.48 17.59
N GLU A 744 10.14 -3.47 16.93
CA GLU A 744 8.79 -3.48 16.38
C GLU A 744 8.83 -2.87 14.97
N LYS A 745 8.49 -3.67 13.95
CA LYS A 745 8.48 -3.24 12.54
C LYS A 745 9.79 -2.53 12.09
N GLY A 746 10.94 -3.08 12.47
CA GLY A 746 12.25 -2.52 12.10
C GLY A 746 12.68 -1.27 12.89
N ARG A 747 11.97 -0.92 13.96
CA ARG A 747 12.37 0.16 14.90
C ARG A 747 12.68 -0.40 16.28
N LEU A 748 13.74 0.09 16.89
CA LEU A 748 14.06 -0.16 18.29
C LEU A 748 13.27 0.81 19.17
N ARG A 749 12.48 0.28 20.10
CA ARG A 749 11.59 1.04 20.99
C ARG A 749 11.83 0.70 22.44
N MET A 750 11.47 1.61 23.33
CA MET A 750 11.46 1.41 24.78
C MET A 750 10.03 1.46 25.30
N LEU A 751 9.74 0.66 26.32
CA LEU A 751 8.49 0.81 27.06
C LEU A 751 8.52 2.12 27.85
N ALA A 752 7.41 2.85 27.86
CA ALA A 752 7.34 4.18 28.47
C ALA A 752 7.78 4.24 29.96
N PRO A 753 7.53 3.24 30.84
CA PRO A 753 8.09 3.24 32.20
C PRO A 753 9.62 3.18 32.24
N ILE A 754 10.23 2.47 31.29
CA ILE A 754 11.70 2.38 31.16
C ILE A 754 12.25 3.72 30.67
N LEU A 755 11.59 4.30 29.65
CA LEU A 755 11.95 5.60 29.09
C LEU A 755 11.94 6.70 30.15
N GLU A 756 10.90 6.74 30.98
CA GLU A 756 10.76 7.72 32.06
C GLU A 756 11.85 7.55 33.14
N HIS A 757 12.13 6.32 33.57
CA HIS A 757 13.20 6.03 34.52
C HIS A 757 14.57 6.47 34.00
N VAL A 758 14.87 6.15 32.73
CA VAL A 758 16.14 6.54 32.10
C VAL A 758 16.21 8.06 31.96
N ARG A 759 15.16 8.73 31.50
CA ARG A 759 15.12 10.20 31.32
C ARG A 759 15.35 10.97 32.63
N ARG A 760 14.92 10.43 33.78
CA ARG A 760 15.16 11.04 35.10
C ARG A 760 16.56 10.77 35.65
N SER A 761 17.18 9.65 35.29
CA SER A 761 18.41 9.16 35.93
C SER A 761 19.67 9.35 35.08
N ARG A 762 19.54 9.50 33.77
CA ARG A 762 20.65 9.43 32.81
C ARG A 762 20.43 10.41 31.67
N ASN A 763 21.46 11.20 31.37
CA ASN A 763 21.51 12.06 30.18
C ASN A 763 22.54 11.50 29.19
N PRO A 764 22.30 11.63 27.87
CA PRO A 764 23.31 11.26 26.89
C PRO A 764 24.50 12.22 26.93
N SER A 765 25.64 11.80 26.39
CA SER A 765 26.81 12.65 26.26
C SER A 765 26.53 13.81 25.29
N ALA A 766 27.22 14.94 25.45
CA ALA A 766 27.06 16.10 24.56
C ALA A 766 27.33 15.73 23.09
N GLU A 767 28.34 14.88 22.85
CA GLU A 767 28.68 14.40 21.50
C GLU A 767 27.58 13.52 20.88
N ASP A 768 27.00 12.62 21.67
CA ASP A 768 25.91 11.75 21.20
C ASP A 768 24.62 12.55 20.94
N LEU A 769 24.31 13.51 21.82
CA LEU A 769 23.20 14.46 21.62
C LEU A 769 23.40 15.27 20.34
N GLU A 770 24.61 15.78 20.10
CA GLU A 770 24.89 16.56 18.91
C GLU A 770 24.66 15.75 17.63
N ARG A 771 25.11 14.49 17.58
CA ARG A 771 24.86 13.59 16.44
C ARG A 771 23.36 13.32 16.23
N MET A 772 22.62 13.08 17.31
CA MET A 772 21.17 12.89 17.27
C MET A 772 20.47 14.14 16.71
N SER A 773 20.78 15.32 17.25
CA SER A 773 20.20 16.59 16.79
C SER A 773 20.56 16.88 15.34
N ASN A 774 21.81 16.63 14.91
CA ASN A 774 22.24 16.78 13.52
C ASN A 774 21.41 15.92 12.55
N HIS A 775 21.17 14.67 12.92
CA HIS A 775 20.40 13.73 12.11
C HIS A 775 18.93 14.17 11.95
N TYR A 776 18.24 14.40 13.07
CA TYR A 776 16.81 14.70 13.06
C TYR A 776 16.46 16.13 12.62
N LEU A 777 17.29 17.14 12.93
CA LEU A 777 17.12 18.50 12.39
C LEU A 777 17.53 18.57 10.90
N GLY A 778 18.46 17.72 10.47
CA GLY A 778 18.89 17.62 9.07
C GLY A 778 17.82 17.03 8.15
N MET A 779 17.03 16.07 8.63
CA MET A 779 16.00 15.39 7.84
C MET A 779 15.01 16.36 7.15
N PRO A 780 14.31 17.27 7.86
CA PRO A 780 13.45 18.26 7.22
C PRO A 780 14.17 19.14 6.21
N ARG A 781 15.41 19.53 6.50
CA ARG A 781 16.19 20.42 5.63
C ARG A 781 16.59 19.74 4.31
N ILE A 782 16.88 18.45 4.34
CA ILE A 782 17.26 17.65 3.16
C ILE A 782 16.03 17.22 2.35
N HIS A 783 14.96 16.83 3.05
CA HIS A 783 13.80 16.17 2.43
C HIS A 783 12.61 17.11 2.21
N GLY A 784 12.47 18.17 3.01
CA GLY A 784 11.34 19.11 2.95
C GLY A 784 11.21 19.80 1.58
N GLU A 785 12.32 20.22 0.97
CA GLU A 785 12.34 20.81 -0.38
C GLU A 785 11.92 19.85 -1.49
N LYS A 786 12.05 18.54 -1.25
CA LYS A 786 11.67 17.50 -2.22
C LYS A 786 10.18 17.23 -2.19
N VAL A 787 9.48 17.59 -1.11
CA VAL A 787 8.03 17.39 -0.99
C VAL A 787 7.31 18.21 -2.07
N GLY A 788 6.52 17.54 -2.90
CA GLY A 788 5.87 18.14 -4.07
C GLY A 788 6.76 18.25 -5.33
N ARG A 789 7.98 17.71 -5.31
CA ARG A 789 8.91 17.60 -6.46
C ARG A 789 9.27 16.13 -6.74
N VAL A 790 10.13 15.88 -7.72
CA VAL A 790 10.67 14.54 -8.04
C VAL A 790 11.36 13.94 -6.80
N GLY A 791 11.00 12.71 -6.43
CA GLY A 791 11.45 12.06 -5.18
C GLY A 791 10.66 12.47 -3.92
N GLY A 792 9.63 13.32 -4.06
CA GLY A 792 8.84 13.84 -2.94
C GLY A 792 8.00 12.80 -2.20
N GLY A 793 7.60 11.71 -2.86
CA GLY A 793 6.84 10.62 -2.21
C GLY A 793 7.69 9.86 -1.16
N GLU A 794 8.93 9.56 -1.50
CA GLU A 794 9.90 8.94 -0.58
C GLU A 794 10.24 9.90 0.57
N ALA A 795 10.52 11.16 0.24
CA ALA A 795 10.78 12.21 1.22
C ALA A 795 9.61 12.38 2.20
N SER A 796 8.37 12.39 1.70
CA SER A 796 7.17 12.48 2.55
C SER A 796 7.01 11.25 3.43
N THR A 797 7.25 10.04 2.90
CA THR A 797 7.15 8.80 3.68
C THR A 797 8.16 8.78 4.83
N LEU A 798 9.40 9.18 4.56
CA LEU A 798 10.44 9.29 5.58
C LEU A 798 10.06 10.31 6.67
N LEU A 799 9.64 11.52 6.27
CA LEU A 799 9.26 12.58 7.20
C LEU A 799 8.01 12.22 8.02
N ILE A 800 7.04 11.48 7.45
CA ILE A 800 5.88 10.95 8.20
C ILE A 800 6.35 10.01 9.30
N VAL A 801 7.24 9.07 8.97
CA VAL A 801 7.69 8.02 9.90
C VAL A 801 8.51 8.60 11.06
N GLU A 802 9.34 9.61 10.79
CA GLU A 802 10.17 10.25 11.81
C GLU A 802 9.55 11.49 12.45
N PHE A 803 8.32 11.86 12.07
CA PHE A 803 7.69 13.13 12.46
C PHE A 803 7.77 13.41 13.97
N THR A 804 7.40 12.43 14.81
CA THR A 804 7.41 12.57 16.27
C THR A 804 8.81 12.76 16.85
N ASN A 805 9.83 12.13 16.26
CA ASN A 805 11.22 12.32 16.68
C ASN A 805 11.73 13.70 16.27
N ILE A 806 11.45 14.12 15.04
CA ILE A 806 11.83 15.44 14.50
C ILE A 806 11.18 16.55 15.34
N GLU A 807 9.87 16.46 15.59
CA GLU A 807 9.13 17.44 16.38
C GLU A 807 9.69 17.56 17.80
N GLY A 808 9.95 16.42 18.46
CA GLY A 808 10.53 16.40 19.80
C GLY A 808 11.92 17.03 19.87
N VAL A 809 12.79 16.74 18.90
CA VAL A 809 14.14 17.32 18.83
C VAL A 809 14.09 18.82 18.53
N ILE A 810 13.20 19.28 17.64
CA ILE A 810 13.00 20.71 17.39
C ILE A 810 12.57 21.42 18.67
N GLU A 811 11.57 20.90 19.39
CA GLU A 811 11.06 21.53 20.61
C GLU A 811 12.13 21.63 21.71
N GLU A 812 12.94 20.57 21.89
CA GLU A 812 14.04 20.57 22.86
C GLU A 812 15.13 21.59 22.49
N GLU A 813 15.56 21.62 21.23
CA GLU A 813 16.64 22.49 20.76
C GLU A 813 16.23 23.96 20.59
N LEU A 814 14.94 24.26 20.41
CA LEU A 814 14.42 25.64 20.44
C LEU A 814 14.70 26.35 21.76
N SER A 815 14.72 25.59 22.86
CA SER A 815 15.08 26.09 24.20
C SER A 815 16.59 25.99 24.49
N GLY A 816 17.36 25.40 23.58
CA GLY A 816 18.77 25.07 23.74
C GLY A 816 19.74 26.01 23.02
N GLN A 817 20.98 25.54 22.87
CA GLN A 817 22.05 26.29 22.20
C GLN A 817 21.89 26.30 20.67
N ARG A 818 21.13 25.36 20.10
CA ARG A 818 20.94 25.18 18.64
C ARG A 818 19.60 25.73 18.13
N ALA A 819 19.03 26.70 18.85
CA ALA A 819 17.71 27.26 18.54
C ALA A 819 17.57 27.73 17.08
N MET A 820 18.62 28.31 16.48
CA MET A 820 18.60 28.75 15.08
C MET A 820 18.44 27.57 14.10
N GLU A 821 19.13 26.46 14.33
CA GLU A 821 19.02 25.27 13.49
C GLU A 821 17.66 24.58 13.66
N ALA A 822 17.11 24.60 14.88
CA ALA A 822 15.78 24.10 15.17
C ALA A 822 14.70 24.92 14.46
N MET A 823 14.83 26.26 14.41
CA MET A 823 13.95 27.13 13.61
C MET A 823 14.04 26.80 12.13
N ASP A 824 15.25 26.65 11.58
CA ASP A 824 15.45 26.31 10.16
C ASP A 824 14.84 24.94 9.82
N ALA A 825 14.97 23.96 10.72
CA ALA A 825 14.32 22.66 10.58
C ALA A 825 12.80 22.75 10.67
N ALA A 826 12.24 23.59 11.55
CA ALA A 826 10.80 23.83 11.64
C ALA A 826 10.24 24.47 10.36
N ILE A 827 10.92 25.49 9.82
CA ILE A 827 10.59 26.13 8.53
C ILE A 827 10.66 25.10 7.40
N ALA A 828 11.69 24.26 7.35
CA ALA A 828 11.79 23.21 6.33
C ALA A 828 10.71 22.13 6.47
N LEU A 829 10.36 21.74 7.69
CA LEU A 829 9.29 20.79 7.98
C LEU A 829 7.91 21.35 7.59
N SER A 830 7.73 22.68 7.63
CA SER A 830 6.49 23.33 7.20
C SER A 830 6.11 22.98 5.75
N LYS A 831 7.09 22.76 4.86
CA LYS A 831 6.84 22.35 3.47
C LYS A 831 6.17 20.99 3.44
N PHE A 832 6.65 20.06 4.26
CA PHE A 832 6.00 18.76 4.45
C PHE A 832 4.59 18.91 5.03
N MET A 833 4.40 19.72 6.07
CA MET A 833 3.08 19.94 6.69
C MET A 833 2.07 20.55 5.70
N ARG A 834 2.51 21.52 4.90
CA ARG A 834 1.75 22.23 3.86
C ARG A 834 1.20 21.27 2.79
N PHE A 835 1.99 20.28 2.37
CA PHE A 835 1.61 19.34 1.31
C PHE A 835 0.94 18.06 1.81
N SER A 836 1.27 17.59 3.01
CA SER A 836 0.76 16.32 3.56
C SER A 836 -0.45 16.50 4.49
N GLY A 837 -0.69 17.71 5.00
CA GLY A 837 -1.67 17.99 6.04
C GLY A 837 -1.29 17.43 7.43
N HIS A 838 -0.16 16.74 7.57
CA HIS A 838 0.28 16.12 8.83
C HIS A 838 0.89 17.16 9.77
N GLY A 839 0.58 17.02 11.07
CA GLY A 839 1.16 17.85 12.13
C GLY A 839 0.38 19.12 12.43
N THR A 840 0.80 19.80 13.51
CA THR A 840 0.26 21.09 13.92
C THR A 840 1.26 22.21 13.63
N PRO A 841 0.81 23.45 13.38
CA PRO A 841 1.69 24.58 13.21
C PRO A 841 2.38 25.04 14.52
N ARG A 842 2.20 24.33 15.64
CA ARG A 842 2.67 24.75 16.97
C ARG A 842 4.18 24.97 17.01
N ILE A 843 4.97 24.06 16.45
CA ILE A 843 6.43 24.22 16.43
C ILE A 843 6.88 25.47 15.65
N LEU A 844 6.13 25.88 14.62
CA LEU A 844 6.41 27.11 13.86
C LEU A 844 6.00 28.35 14.66
N GLN A 845 4.89 28.29 15.40
CA GLN A 845 4.51 29.36 16.33
C GLN A 845 5.57 29.54 17.41
N ARG A 846 6.04 28.43 18.00
CA ARG A 846 7.12 28.46 18.99
C ARG A 846 8.43 28.96 18.41
N ALA A 847 8.81 28.49 17.22
CA ALA A 847 10.00 28.97 16.51
C ALA A 847 9.92 30.48 16.23
N SER A 848 8.75 30.99 15.82
CA SER A 848 8.50 32.42 15.63
C SER A 848 8.66 33.23 16.92
N GLU A 849 8.11 32.76 18.05
CA GLU A 849 8.28 33.39 19.36
C GLU A 849 9.76 33.44 19.79
N VAL A 850 10.49 32.33 19.62
CA VAL A 850 11.92 32.28 19.98
C VAL A 850 12.75 33.18 19.05
N ALA A 851 12.42 33.24 17.75
CA ALA A 851 13.08 34.14 16.80
C ALA A 851 12.87 35.61 17.20
N ARG A 852 11.63 35.99 17.55
CA ARG A 852 11.28 37.31 18.06
C ARG A 852 12.07 37.67 19.32
N ASN A 853 12.09 36.76 20.31
CA ASN A 853 12.79 36.98 21.58
C ASN A 853 14.31 37.11 21.40
N LYS A 854 14.87 36.49 20.36
CA LYS A 854 16.29 36.60 20.00
C LYS A 854 16.60 37.77 19.06
N GLY A 855 15.59 38.50 18.59
CA GLY A 855 15.73 39.60 17.63
C GLY A 855 16.07 39.15 16.20
N ASP A 856 15.78 37.90 15.83
CA ASP A 856 15.98 37.38 14.47
C ASP A 856 14.72 37.58 13.63
N ALA A 857 14.55 38.80 13.12
CA ALA A 857 13.40 39.19 12.31
C ALA A 857 13.26 38.36 11.01
N GLY A 858 14.37 37.84 10.47
CA GLY A 858 14.35 37.03 9.24
C GLY A 858 13.74 35.65 9.47
N ARG A 859 14.15 34.95 10.53
CA ARG A 859 13.53 33.66 10.91
C ARG A 859 12.11 33.83 11.41
N GLU A 860 11.81 34.93 12.10
CA GLU A 860 10.44 35.28 12.49
C GLU A 860 9.54 35.42 11.26
N ALA A 861 9.95 36.21 10.27
CA ALA A 861 9.22 36.41 9.02
C ALA A 861 8.98 35.09 8.27
N ASN A 862 10.01 34.25 8.15
CA ASN A 862 9.91 32.94 7.50
C ASN A 862 8.95 31.98 8.22
N CYS A 863 8.95 31.97 9.55
CA CYS A 863 8.00 31.18 10.33
C CYS A 863 6.55 31.66 10.10
N ILE A 864 6.32 32.98 10.15
CA ILE A 864 4.99 33.57 9.95
C ILE A 864 4.49 33.33 8.52
N GLN A 865 5.34 33.50 7.51
CA GLN A 865 5.02 33.17 6.12
C GLN A 865 4.66 31.68 5.98
N SER A 866 5.43 30.78 6.60
CA SER A 866 5.15 29.33 6.58
C SER A 866 3.82 28.98 7.25
N LEU A 867 3.44 29.69 8.33
CA LEU A 867 2.12 29.58 8.93
C LEU A 867 1.01 30.03 7.95
N GLY A 868 1.25 31.12 7.21
CA GLY A 868 0.37 31.58 6.14
C GLY A 868 0.18 30.55 5.03
N ASP A 869 1.27 29.92 4.59
CA ASP A 869 1.26 28.86 3.57
C ASP A 869 0.44 27.63 3.99
N ILE A 870 0.56 27.22 5.25
CA ILE A 870 -0.22 26.10 5.81
C ILE A 870 -1.71 26.49 5.88
N ALA A 871 -2.02 27.69 6.36
CA ALA A 871 -3.39 28.19 6.43
C ALA A 871 -4.03 28.30 5.03
N PHE A 872 -3.28 28.80 4.04
CA PHE A 872 -3.74 28.92 2.66
C PHE A 872 -4.13 27.56 2.08
N ARG A 873 -3.28 26.54 2.27
CA ARG A 873 -3.54 25.17 1.79
C ARG A 873 -4.69 24.47 2.52
N ARG A 874 -5.03 24.92 3.73
CA ARG A 874 -6.21 24.48 4.48
C ARG A 874 -7.46 25.31 4.16
N SER A 875 -7.42 26.15 3.11
CA SER A 875 -8.49 27.07 2.71
C SER A 875 -8.89 28.08 3.80
N GLN A 876 -8.01 28.33 4.77
CA GLN A 876 -8.19 29.33 5.83
C GLN A 876 -7.71 30.70 5.33
N HIS A 877 -8.35 31.20 4.28
CA HIS A 877 -7.88 32.35 3.51
C HIS A 877 -7.68 33.64 4.34
N GLU A 878 -8.52 33.90 5.35
CA GLU A 878 -8.36 35.08 6.23
C GLU A 878 -7.14 34.96 7.16
N GLU A 879 -6.92 33.77 7.74
CA GLU A 879 -5.74 33.53 8.58
C GLU A 879 -4.48 33.64 7.72
N ALA A 880 -4.47 33.01 6.54
CA ALA A 880 -3.37 33.08 5.60
C ALA A 880 -3.02 34.53 5.22
N ARG A 881 -4.05 35.31 4.86
CA ARG A 881 -3.91 36.73 4.56
C ARG A 881 -3.26 37.50 5.73
N ARG A 882 -3.78 37.33 6.94
CA ARG A 882 -3.23 38.01 8.13
C ARG A 882 -1.75 37.69 8.33
N ARG A 883 -1.37 36.42 8.15
CA ARG A 883 0.03 35.98 8.29
C ARG A 883 0.94 36.58 7.22
N TYR A 884 0.52 36.63 5.97
CA TYR A 884 1.31 37.26 4.91
C TYR A 884 1.46 38.78 5.13
N GLU A 885 0.39 39.45 5.59
CA GLU A 885 0.43 40.87 5.95
C GLU A 885 1.34 41.14 7.17
N GLU A 886 1.46 40.19 8.10
CA GLU A 886 2.36 40.26 9.27
C GLU A 886 3.84 39.99 8.90
N ALA A 887 4.12 39.01 8.02
CA ALA A 887 5.49 38.65 7.62
C ALA A 887 6.15 39.69 6.69
N MET A 888 5.35 40.34 5.84
CA MET A 888 5.84 41.28 4.81
C MET A 888 6.69 42.45 5.36
N PRO A 889 6.29 43.20 6.42
CA PRO A 889 7.12 44.28 6.97
C PRO A 889 8.42 43.77 7.61
N LEU A 890 8.43 42.54 8.15
CA LEU A 890 9.64 41.93 8.71
C LEU A 890 10.64 41.57 7.61
N HIS A 891 10.16 41.04 6.49
CA HIS A 891 10.97 40.80 5.28
C HIS A 891 11.57 42.10 4.74
N GLU A 892 10.78 43.19 4.72
CA GLU A 892 11.27 44.52 4.35
C GLU A 892 12.33 45.05 5.31
N GLN A 893 12.15 44.88 6.62
CA GLN A 893 13.11 45.28 7.65
C GLN A 893 14.49 44.61 7.47
N VAL A 894 14.52 43.33 7.10
CA VAL A 894 15.77 42.58 6.90
C VAL A 894 16.30 42.64 5.46
N GLY A 895 15.60 43.34 4.56
CA GLY A 895 15.97 43.43 3.15
C GLY A 895 15.76 42.14 2.35
N ASP A 896 14.91 41.21 2.82
CA ASP A 896 14.55 39.99 2.11
C ASP A 896 13.49 40.29 1.04
N VAL A 897 13.97 40.73 -0.13
CA VAL A 897 13.12 41.04 -1.29
C VAL A 897 12.37 39.80 -1.81
N LEU A 898 12.95 38.60 -1.69
CA LEU A 898 12.32 37.35 -2.13
C LEU A 898 11.16 36.97 -1.20
N GLY A 899 11.37 37.04 0.12
CA GLY A 899 10.31 36.83 1.12
C GLY A 899 9.13 37.79 0.94
N ARG A 900 9.41 39.06 0.66
CA ARG A 900 8.39 40.06 0.32
C ARG A 900 7.63 39.71 -0.96
N ALA A 901 8.33 39.38 -2.05
CA ALA A 901 7.71 39.01 -3.32
C ALA A 901 6.78 37.79 -3.17
N ASN A 902 7.21 36.77 -2.41
CA ASN A 902 6.43 35.58 -2.11
C ASN A 902 5.15 35.88 -1.32
N CYS A 903 5.21 36.79 -0.33
CA CYS A 903 4.02 37.22 0.42
C CYS A 903 3.01 37.93 -0.49
N ILE A 904 3.46 38.84 -1.34
CA ILE A 904 2.60 39.58 -2.28
C ILE A 904 1.96 38.62 -3.29
N GLN A 905 2.74 37.70 -3.87
CA GLN A 905 2.22 36.67 -4.77
C GLN A 905 1.15 35.81 -4.08
N SER A 906 1.39 35.37 -2.84
CA SER A 906 0.44 34.54 -2.09
C SER A 906 -0.86 35.27 -1.75
N LEU A 907 -0.80 36.59 -1.51
CA LEU A 907 -2.00 37.43 -1.40
C LEU A 907 -2.75 37.53 -2.74
N GLY A 908 -2.03 37.54 -3.87
CA GLY A 908 -2.61 37.41 -5.21
C GLY A 908 -3.33 36.07 -5.41
N ASP A 909 -2.72 34.96 -4.98
CA ASP A 909 -3.30 33.62 -5.05
C ASP A 909 -4.61 33.53 -4.23
N ILE A 910 -4.64 34.11 -3.03
CA ILE A 910 -5.87 34.22 -2.20
C ILE A 910 -6.96 35.00 -2.93
N ALA A 911 -6.62 36.16 -3.52
CA ALA A 911 -7.58 36.95 -4.27
C ALA A 911 -8.11 36.20 -5.50
N LEU A 912 -7.25 35.42 -6.18
CA LEU A 912 -7.63 34.61 -7.33
C LEU A 912 -8.62 33.50 -6.94
N GLU A 913 -8.37 32.77 -5.85
CA GLU A 913 -9.29 31.74 -5.34
C GLU A 913 -10.65 32.30 -4.93
N ARG A 914 -10.68 33.54 -4.44
CA ARG A 914 -11.92 34.29 -4.12
C ARG A 914 -12.57 34.96 -5.33
N SER A 915 -12.07 34.70 -6.54
CA SER A 915 -12.54 35.32 -7.78
C SER A 915 -12.45 36.86 -7.80
N GLN A 916 -11.57 37.44 -6.97
CA GLN A 916 -11.26 38.88 -6.92
C GLN A 916 -10.19 39.22 -7.97
N HIS A 917 -10.54 39.07 -9.25
CA HIS A 917 -9.57 39.07 -10.36
C HIS A 917 -8.73 40.34 -10.49
N GLU A 918 -9.28 41.53 -10.22
CA GLU A 918 -8.52 42.79 -10.31
C GLU A 918 -7.52 42.95 -9.15
N GLU A 919 -7.89 42.53 -7.93
CA GLU A 919 -6.95 42.54 -6.80
C GLU A 919 -5.83 41.54 -7.02
N ALA A 920 -6.16 40.32 -7.46
CA ALA A 920 -5.17 39.29 -7.80
C ALA A 920 -4.18 39.80 -8.86
N ARG A 921 -4.70 40.41 -9.93
CA ARG A 921 -3.89 41.03 -10.98
C ARG A 921 -2.92 42.08 -10.41
N ARG A 922 -3.42 43.02 -9.60
CA ARG A 922 -2.58 44.07 -8.99
C ARG A 922 -1.43 43.47 -8.18
N ARG A 923 -1.72 42.44 -7.38
CA ARG A 923 -0.70 41.74 -6.56
C ARG A 923 0.34 41.03 -7.42
N TYR A 924 -0.06 40.33 -8.48
CA TYR A 924 0.93 39.71 -9.38
C TYR A 924 1.76 40.74 -10.15
N GLU A 925 1.17 41.86 -10.58
CA GLU A 925 1.90 42.97 -11.22
C GLU A 925 2.89 43.65 -10.23
N GLU A 926 2.59 43.67 -8.94
CA GLU A 926 3.48 44.16 -7.87
C GLU A 926 4.62 43.17 -7.56
N ALA A 927 4.35 41.87 -7.52
CA ALA A 927 5.33 40.83 -7.20
C ALA A 927 6.33 40.56 -8.35
N LEU A 928 5.88 40.68 -9.60
CA LEU A 928 6.68 40.39 -10.79
C LEU A 928 8.04 41.13 -10.85
N PRO A 929 8.12 42.47 -10.70
CA PRO A 929 9.40 43.18 -10.73
C PRO A 929 10.32 42.84 -9.55
N LEU A 930 9.76 42.43 -8.40
CA LEU A 930 10.55 42.01 -7.24
C LEU A 930 11.23 40.67 -7.50
N HIS A 931 10.50 39.72 -8.10
CA HIS A 931 11.07 38.44 -8.54
C HIS A 931 12.14 38.63 -9.63
N GLU A 932 11.94 39.57 -10.55
CA GLU A 932 12.96 39.95 -11.53
C GLU A 932 14.21 40.55 -10.89
N GLN A 933 14.05 41.43 -9.89
CA GLN A 933 15.16 42.06 -9.16
C GLN A 933 16.07 41.04 -8.47
N VAL A 934 15.49 39.99 -7.88
CA VAL A 934 16.27 38.94 -7.16
C VAL A 934 16.68 37.77 -8.05
N GLY A 935 16.31 37.78 -9.33
CA GLY A 935 16.58 36.69 -10.26
C GLY A 935 15.78 35.42 -9.98
N ASP A 936 14.64 35.50 -9.28
CA ASP A 936 13.74 34.36 -9.08
C ASP A 936 12.93 34.10 -10.36
N VAL A 937 13.52 33.31 -11.25
CA VAL A 937 12.91 32.92 -12.52
C VAL A 937 11.62 32.10 -12.30
N LEU A 938 11.51 31.33 -11.21
CA LEU A 938 10.32 30.53 -10.92
C LEU A 938 9.17 31.41 -10.45
N GLY A 939 9.41 32.32 -9.50
CA GLY A 939 8.43 33.31 -9.04
C GLY A 939 7.92 34.20 -10.18
N ARG A 940 8.82 34.63 -11.06
CA ARG A 940 8.49 35.36 -12.29
C ARG A 940 7.56 34.56 -13.20
N ALA A 941 7.89 33.30 -13.50
CA ALA A 941 7.08 32.43 -14.34
C ALA A 941 5.67 32.19 -13.76
N ASN A 942 5.58 31.99 -12.44
CA ASN A 942 4.30 31.78 -11.74
C ASN A 942 3.41 33.03 -11.79
N CYS A 943 3.97 34.23 -11.61
CA CYS A 943 3.21 35.48 -11.74
C CYS A 943 2.67 35.67 -13.16
N ILE A 944 3.49 35.42 -14.18
CA ILE A 944 3.08 35.51 -15.59
C ILE A 944 1.98 34.49 -15.92
N GLN A 945 2.14 33.24 -15.49
CA GLN A 945 1.13 32.19 -15.68
C GLN A 945 -0.19 32.54 -14.99
N SER A 946 -0.14 33.10 -13.78
CA SER A 946 -1.34 33.51 -13.03
C SER A 946 -2.06 34.70 -13.69
N LEU A 947 -1.32 35.66 -14.25
CA LEU A 947 -1.89 36.72 -15.10
C LEU A 947 -2.55 36.14 -16.36
N GLY A 948 -1.97 35.08 -16.95
CA GLY A 948 -2.57 34.32 -18.06
C GLY A 948 -3.87 33.62 -17.65
N ASP A 949 -3.92 32.99 -16.48
CA ASP A 949 -5.11 32.35 -15.91
C ASP A 949 -6.24 33.37 -15.67
N ILE A 950 -5.91 34.58 -15.18
CA ILE A 950 -6.88 35.68 -15.03
C ILE A 950 -7.43 36.12 -16.38
N ALA A 951 -6.55 36.33 -17.38
CA ALA A 951 -6.97 36.70 -18.73
C ALA A 951 -7.89 35.63 -19.35
N LEU A 952 -7.58 34.35 -19.15
CA LEU A 952 -8.40 33.24 -19.62
C LEU A 952 -9.79 33.22 -18.97
N ARG A 953 -9.88 33.43 -17.65
CA ARG A 953 -11.17 33.52 -16.94
C ARG A 953 -12.04 34.69 -17.39
N ARG A 954 -11.44 35.75 -17.93
CA ARG A 954 -12.12 36.91 -18.54
C ARG A 954 -12.37 36.76 -20.04
N SER A 955 -12.14 35.57 -20.60
CA SER A 955 -12.25 35.29 -22.04
C SER A 955 -11.33 36.16 -22.93
N GLN A 956 -10.25 36.70 -22.37
CA GLN A 956 -9.22 37.47 -23.09
C GLN A 956 -8.17 36.51 -23.67
N HIS A 957 -8.59 35.68 -24.62
CA HIS A 957 -7.79 34.54 -25.10
C HIS A 957 -6.43 34.90 -25.70
N GLU A 958 -6.28 36.05 -26.38
CA GLU A 958 -4.98 36.50 -26.93
C GLU A 958 -3.99 36.93 -25.84
N GLU A 959 -4.46 37.68 -24.84
CA GLU A 959 -3.59 38.08 -23.72
C GLU A 959 -3.18 36.84 -22.91
N ALA A 960 -4.12 35.93 -22.64
CA ALA A 960 -3.83 34.68 -21.97
C ALA A 960 -2.76 33.86 -22.72
N ARG A 961 -2.92 33.73 -24.04
CA ARG A 961 -1.95 33.07 -24.91
C ARG A 961 -0.57 33.69 -24.81
N ARG A 962 -0.47 35.03 -24.93
CA ARG A 962 0.81 35.76 -24.83
C ARG A 962 1.52 35.46 -23.51
N ARG A 963 0.78 35.50 -22.39
CA ARG A 963 1.32 35.23 -21.05
C ARG A 963 1.81 33.78 -20.92
N TYR A 964 1.05 32.79 -21.39
CA TYR A 964 1.52 31.40 -21.36
C TYR A 964 2.77 31.19 -22.22
N GLU A 965 2.83 31.79 -23.42
CA GLU A 965 4.00 31.73 -24.30
C GLU A 965 5.24 32.41 -23.67
N GLU A 966 5.05 33.46 -22.88
CA GLU A 966 6.11 34.13 -22.11
C GLU A 966 6.60 33.27 -20.92
N ALA A 967 5.71 32.57 -20.22
CA ALA A 967 6.07 31.74 -19.06
C ALA A 967 6.78 30.41 -19.44
N LEU A 968 6.50 29.85 -20.62
CA LEU A 968 7.07 28.57 -21.08
C LEU A 968 8.61 28.49 -21.04
N PRO A 969 9.37 29.44 -21.64
CA PRO A 969 10.83 29.39 -21.61
C PRO A 969 11.39 29.55 -20.20
N LEU A 970 10.73 30.31 -19.32
CA LEU A 970 11.14 30.49 -17.93
C LEU A 970 11.01 29.18 -17.14
N TYR A 971 9.88 28.47 -17.28
CA TYR A 971 9.71 27.15 -16.67
C TYR A 971 10.71 26.11 -17.22
N ALA A 972 11.05 26.19 -18.51
CA ALA A 972 12.08 25.34 -19.09
C ALA A 972 13.48 25.62 -18.51
N GLN A 973 13.83 26.90 -18.31
CA GLN A 973 15.12 27.32 -17.74
C GLN A 973 15.36 26.75 -16.33
N VAL A 974 14.33 26.72 -15.48
CA VAL A 974 14.45 26.24 -14.09
C VAL A 974 14.06 24.77 -13.90
N GLY A 975 13.77 24.05 -14.98
CA GLY A 975 13.34 22.65 -14.91
C GLY A 975 11.99 22.44 -14.22
N ALA A 976 11.13 23.46 -14.18
CA ALA A 976 9.80 23.39 -13.57
C ALA A 976 8.78 22.76 -14.54
N VAL A 977 8.89 21.44 -14.70
CA VAL A 977 8.14 20.64 -15.68
C VAL A 977 6.61 20.77 -15.52
N LEU A 978 6.09 20.85 -14.28
CA LEU A 978 4.65 21.00 -14.03
C LEU A 978 4.09 22.34 -14.54
N GLY A 979 4.80 23.44 -14.28
CA GLY A 979 4.42 24.77 -14.77
C GLY A 979 4.40 24.82 -16.30
N ARG A 980 5.43 24.22 -16.93
CA ARG A 980 5.48 24.06 -18.38
C ARG A 980 4.28 23.26 -18.92
N ALA A 981 3.98 22.10 -18.32
CA ALA A 981 2.86 21.26 -18.74
C ALA A 981 1.50 21.98 -18.60
N ASN A 982 1.32 22.76 -17.53
CA ASN A 982 0.14 23.59 -17.31
C ASN A 982 -0.03 24.64 -18.40
N CYS A 983 1.02 25.39 -18.73
CA CYS A 983 0.97 26.38 -19.82
C CYS A 983 0.62 25.74 -21.17
N ILE A 984 1.26 24.62 -21.52
CA ILE A 984 0.97 23.91 -22.79
C ILE A 984 -0.49 23.45 -22.83
N ARG A 985 -0.99 22.85 -21.74
CA ARG A 985 -2.40 22.40 -21.66
C ARG A 985 -3.36 23.58 -21.77
N ARG A 986 -3.08 24.72 -21.14
CA ARG A 986 -3.89 25.94 -21.23
C ARG A 986 -3.90 26.53 -22.65
N LEU A 987 -2.77 26.47 -23.37
CA LEU A 987 -2.74 26.80 -24.80
C LEU A 987 -3.60 25.84 -25.62
N GLY A 988 -3.62 24.56 -25.28
CA GLY A 988 -4.54 23.58 -25.85
C GLY A 988 -6.02 23.90 -25.58
N ASP A 989 -6.35 24.30 -24.34
CA ASP A 989 -7.70 24.73 -23.96
C ASP A 989 -8.16 25.95 -24.79
N ILE A 990 -7.31 26.96 -24.95
CA ILE A 990 -7.58 28.14 -25.80
C ILE A 990 -7.80 27.74 -27.26
N ALA A 991 -6.96 26.85 -27.81
CA ALA A 991 -7.11 26.37 -29.17
C ALA A 991 -8.43 25.60 -29.34
N LEU A 992 -8.83 24.80 -28.34
CA LEU A 992 -10.09 24.06 -28.35
C LEU A 992 -11.32 24.98 -28.32
N GLU A 993 -11.31 26.03 -27.49
CA GLU A 993 -12.37 27.05 -27.42
C GLU A 993 -12.52 27.81 -28.75
N ARG A 994 -11.41 27.98 -29.49
CA ARG A 994 -11.39 28.58 -30.82
C ARG A 994 -11.67 27.59 -31.97
N SER A 995 -12.06 26.36 -31.65
CA SER A 995 -12.31 25.29 -32.61
C SER A 995 -11.09 24.91 -33.48
N GLN A 996 -9.87 25.20 -33.00
CA GLN A 996 -8.60 24.83 -33.65
C GLN A 996 -8.17 23.42 -33.20
N HIS A 997 -8.93 22.41 -33.62
CA HIS A 997 -8.82 21.04 -33.08
C HIS A 997 -7.45 20.37 -33.23
N GLU A 998 -6.74 20.58 -34.34
CA GLU A 998 -5.40 19.99 -34.55
C GLU A 998 -4.33 20.65 -33.67
N GLU A 999 -4.38 21.97 -33.50
CA GLU A 999 -3.46 22.67 -32.59
C GLU A 999 -3.72 22.26 -31.14
N ALA A 1000 -4.99 22.19 -30.73
CA ALA A 1000 -5.38 21.71 -29.41
C ALA A 1000 -4.85 20.30 -29.15
N ARG A 1001 -5.04 19.39 -30.12
CA ARG A 1001 -4.52 18.01 -30.06
C ARG A 1001 -3.00 18.00 -29.87
N ARG A 1002 -2.25 18.73 -30.69
CA ARG A 1002 -0.78 18.81 -30.60
C ARG A 1002 -0.33 19.27 -29.22
N ARG A 1003 -0.98 20.29 -28.66
CA ARG A 1003 -0.66 20.80 -27.32
C ARG A 1003 -0.97 19.78 -26.22
N TYR A 1004 -2.10 19.09 -26.28
CA TYR A 1004 -2.40 18.04 -25.31
C TYR A 1004 -1.43 16.85 -25.39
N GLU A 1005 -1.06 16.43 -26.61
CA GLU A 1005 -0.05 15.38 -26.83
C GLU A 1005 1.35 15.81 -26.35
N GLU A 1006 1.72 17.08 -26.47
CA GLU A 1006 2.97 17.64 -25.91
C GLU A 1006 2.97 17.68 -24.37
N ALA A 1007 1.82 17.97 -23.75
CA ALA A 1007 1.70 18.08 -22.29
C ALA A 1007 1.66 16.72 -21.57
N LEU A 1008 1.15 15.66 -22.22
CA LEU A 1008 1.02 14.32 -21.63
C LEU A 1008 2.31 13.73 -21.03
N PRO A 1009 3.43 13.62 -21.77
CA PRO A 1009 4.66 13.04 -21.23
C PRO A 1009 5.25 13.89 -20.10
N LEU A 1010 4.98 15.21 -20.08
CA LEU A 1010 5.43 16.09 -19.01
C LEU A 1010 4.65 15.84 -17.71
N TYR A 1011 3.33 15.64 -17.78
CA TYR A 1011 2.54 15.27 -16.59
C TYR A 1011 2.90 13.88 -16.08
N GLU A 1012 3.22 12.93 -16.98
CA GLU A 1012 3.70 11.60 -16.60
C GLU A 1012 5.05 11.67 -15.88
N GLN A 1013 6.01 12.45 -16.39
CA GLN A 1013 7.32 12.65 -15.79
C GLN A 1013 7.25 13.14 -14.33
N VAL A 1014 6.30 14.03 -14.01
CA VAL A 1014 6.14 14.58 -12.65
C VAL A 1014 5.09 13.87 -11.80
N GLY A 1015 4.47 12.80 -12.31
CA GLY A 1015 3.41 12.07 -11.60
C GLY A 1015 2.13 12.88 -11.36
N ALA A 1016 1.86 13.92 -12.15
CA ALA A 1016 0.68 14.77 -12.03
C ALA A 1016 -0.54 14.16 -12.72
N VAL A 1017 -1.14 13.17 -12.04
CA VAL A 1017 -2.23 12.32 -12.57
C VAL A 1017 -3.44 13.13 -13.03
N LEU A 1018 -3.86 14.18 -12.29
CA LEU A 1018 -5.00 15.02 -12.69
C LEU A 1018 -4.74 15.75 -14.01
N GLY A 1019 -3.54 16.30 -14.21
CA GLY A 1019 -3.16 16.98 -15.45
C GLY A 1019 -3.16 16.03 -16.65
N ARG A 1020 -2.64 14.81 -16.45
CA ARG A 1020 -2.69 13.73 -17.44
C ARG A 1020 -4.14 13.35 -17.79
N ALA A 1021 -4.97 13.09 -16.78
CA ALA A 1021 -6.38 12.71 -16.97
C ALA A 1021 -7.14 13.77 -17.77
N ASN A 1022 -6.96 15.05 -17.43
CA ASN A 1022 -7.57 16.17 -18.14
C ASN A 1022 -7.14 16.22 -19.62
N CYS A 1023 -5.84 16.04 -19.94
CA CYS A 1023 -5.39 16.00 -21.33
C CYS A 1023 -6.02 14.85 -22.12
N ILE A 1024 -6.09 13.65 -21.53
CA ILE A 1024 -6.70 12.47 -22.18
C ILE A 1024 -8.20 12.72 -22.41
N GLN A 1025 -8.92 13.23 -21.40
CA GLN A 1025 -10.33 13.60 -21.54
C GLN A 1025 -10.52 14.60 -22.69
N ARG A 1026 -9.68 15.65 -22.78
CA ARG A 1026 -9.76 16.65 -23.85
C ARG A 1026 -9.45 16.09 -25.23
N LEU A 1027 -8.54 15.12 -25.34
CA LEU A 1027 -8.32 14.36 -26.58
C LEU A 1027 -9.56 13.53 -26.96
N GLY A 1028 -10.24 12.95 -25.97
CA GLY A 1028 -11.55 12.32 -26.14
C GLY A 1028 -12.61 13.29 -26.64
N ASP A 1029 -12.69 14.50 -26.06
CA ASP A 1029 -13.62 15.56 -26.48
C ASP A 1029 -13.38 15.97 -27.95
N ILE A 1030 -12.12 16.06 -28.38
CA ILE A 1030 -11.76 16.35 -29.78
C ILE A 1030 -12.18 15.20 -30.70
N ALA A 1031 -11.89 13.95 -30.32
CA ALA A 1031 -12.28 12.77 -31.10
C ALA A 1031 -13.81 12.68 -31.25
N LEU A 1032 -14.57 12.97 -30.18
CA LEU A 1032 -16.02 12.97 -30.20
C LEU A 1032 -16.57 14.03 -31.16
N ARG A 1033 -16.05 15.27 -31.12
CA ARG A 1033 -16.43 16.35 -32.06
C ARG A 1033 -16.13 16.02 -33.52
N ARG A 1034 -15.17 15.12 -33.78
CA ARG A 1034 -14.84 14.61 -35.13
C ARG A 1034 -15.56 13.32 -35.48
N SER A 1035 -16.52 12.89 -34.66
CA SER A 1035 -17.27 11.63 -34.83
C SER A 1035 -16.38 10.38 -34.84
N GLN A 1036 -15.20 10.45 -34.21
CA GLN A 1036 -14.28 9.33 -34.02
C GLN A 1036 -14.63 8.57 -32.73
N HIS A 1037 -15.83 7.98 -32.70
CA HIS A 1037 -16.44 7.46 -31.47
C HIS A 1037 -15.62 6.38 -30.75
N GLU A 1038 -14.90 5.50 -31.47
CA GLU A 1038 -14.03 4.48 -30.82
C GLU A 1038 -12.79 5.10 -30.16
N GLU A 1039 -12.15 6.06 -30.82
CA GLU A 1039 -11.00 6.76 -30.22
C GLU A 1039 -11.46 7.59 -29.02
N ALA A 1040 -12.59 8.29 -29.14
CA ALA A 1040 -13.18 9.02 -28.03
C ALA A 1040 -13.48 8.12 -26.84
N ARG A 1041 -14.11 6.96 -27.09
CA ARG A 1041 -14.40 5.94 -26.07
C ARG A 1041 -13.12 5.47 -25.37
N ARG A 1042 -12.09 5.08 -26.14
CA ARG A 1042 -10.80 4.64 -25.58
C ARG A 1042 -10.18 5.69 -24.67
N ARG A 1043 -10.19 6.96 -25.09
CA ARG A 1043 -9.66 8.08 -24.28
C ARG A 1043 -10.45 8.29 -23.01
N TYR A 1044 -11.79 8.26 -23.05
CA TYR A 1044 -12.59 8.39 -21.84
C TYR A 1044 -12.42 7.20 -20.88
N GLU A 1045 -12.31 5.98 -21.40
CA GLU A 1045 -12.03 4.78 -20.59
C GLU A 1045 -10.61 4.81 -19.99
N GLU A 1046 -9.63 5.45 -20.65
CA GLU A 1046 -8.29 5.70 -20.10
C GLU A 1046 -8.28 6.80 -19.03
N ALA A 1047 -9.05 7.88 -19.21
CA ALA A 1047 -9.10 9.01 -18.26
C ALA A 1047 -9.89 8.70 -16.98
N LEU A 1048 -10.90 7.83 -17.06
CA LEU A 1048 -11.80 7.51 -15.95
C LEU A 1048 -11.08 6.97 -14.69
N PRO A 1049 -10.24 5.91 -14.76
CA PRO A 1049 -9.53 5.41 -13.59
C PRO A 1049 -8.53 6.42 -13.02
N LEU A 1050 -7.99 7.32 -13.86
CA LEU A 1050 -7.08 8.38 -13.41
C LEU A 1050 -7.83 9.45 -12.63
N HIS A 1051 -9.02 9.86 -13.08
CA HIS A 1051 -9.88 10.76 -12.31
C HIS A 1051 -10.36 10.12 -11.00
N GLU A 1052 -10.65 8.83 -11.00
CA GLU A 1052 -11.00 8.09 -9.78
C GLU A 1052 -9.82 8.01 -8.80
N GLN A 1053 -8.61 7.74 -9.29
CA GLN A 1053 -7.38 7.71 -8.49
C GLN A 1053 -7.14 9.02 -7.73
N VAL A 1054 -7.45 10.17 -8.35
CA VAL A 1054 -7.25 11.49 -7.72
C VAL A 1054 -8.51 12.10 -7.12
N GLY A 1055 -9.62 11.35 -7.03
CA GLY A 1055 -10.88 11.86 -6.47
C GLY A 1055 -11.50 13.02 -7.28
N ALA A 1056 -11.16 13.18 -8.56
CA ALA A 1056 -11.64 14.26 -9.40
C ALA A 1056 -13.07 13.97 -9.90
N VAL A 1057 -14.05 14.14 -8.99
CA VAL A 1057 -15.47 13.79 -9.21
C VAL A 1057 -16.06 14.43 -10.47
N LEU A 1058 -15.76 15.71 -10.74
CA LEU A 1058 -16.25 16.39 -11.93
C LEU A 1058 -15.69 15.79 -13.23
N GLY A 1059 -14.40 15.46 -13.27
CA GLY A 1059 -13.76 14.81 -14.43
C GLY A 1059 -14.31 13.41 -14.68
N ARG A 1060 -14.54 12.65 -13.60
CA ARG A 1060 -15.22 11.34 -13.65
C ARG A 1060 -16.63 11.47 -14.22
N ALA A 1061 -17.44 12.40 -13.71
CA ALA A 1061 -18.80 12.64 -14.19
C ALA A 1061 -18.82 13.00 -15.67
N ASN A 1062 -17.91 13.87 -16.12
CA ASN A 1062 -17.78 14.26 -17.53
C ASN A 1062 -17.42 13.07 -18.42
N CYS A 1063 -16.47 12.22 -18.03
CA CYS A 1063 -16.11 11.04 -18.81
C CYS A 1063 -17.29 10.07 -18.95
N ILE A 1064 -18.01 9.78 -17.86
CA ILE A 1064 -19.18 8.90 -17.86
C ILE A 1064 -20.29 9.47 -18.74
N LYS A 1065 -20.58 10.77 -18.61
CA LYS A 1065 -21.57 11.47 -19.44
C LYS A 1065 -21.20 11.40 -20.92
N SER A 1066 -19.93 11.61 -21.27
CA SER A 1066 -19.47 11.52 -22.66
C SER A 1066 -19.52 10.10 -23.22
N LEU A 1067 -19.27 9.07 -22.41
CA LEU A 1067 -19.51 7.67 -22.78
C LEU A 1067 -21.01 7.41 -23.02
N GLY A 1068 -21.89 8.03 -22.23
CA GLY A 1068 -23.34 8.02 -22.46
C GLY A 1068 -23.73 8.69 -23.78
N ASP A 1069 -23.11 9.83 -24.12
CA ASP A 1069 -23.33 10.50 -25.41
C ASP A 1069 -22.90 9.61 -26.60
N ILE A 1070 -21.75 8.94 -26.50
CA ILE A 1070 -21.29 7.98 -27.53
C ILE A 1070 -22.27 6.82 -27.68
N ALA A 1071 -22.77 6.26 -26.56
CA ALA A 1071 -23.76 5.19 -26.59
C ALA A 1071 -25.07 5.66 -27.24
N LEU A 1072 -25.51 6.89 -26.95
CA LEU A 1072 -26.71 7.49 -27.54
C LEU A 1072 -26.56 7.69 -29.06
N GLU A 1073 -25.44 8.22 -29.53
CA GLU A 1073 -25.13 8.38 -30.96
C GLU A 1073 -25.08 7.04 -31.71
N ARG A 1074 -24.83 5.93 -31.00
CA ARG A 1074 -24.87 4.55 -31.51
C ARG A 1074 -26.21 3.85 -31.34
N SER A 1075 -27.24 4.58 -30.89
CA SER A 1075 -28.56 4.03 -30.60
C SER A 1075 -28.56 2.93 -29.51
N GLN A 1076 -27.56 2.92 -28.63
CA GLN A 1076 -27.45 2.02 -27.48
C GLN A 1076 -28.16 2.62 -26.26
N HIS A 1077 -29.48 2.81 -26.38
CA HIS A 1077 -30.26 3.62 -25.44
C HIS A 1077 -30.21 3.14 -23.98
N GLU A 1078 -30.15 1.84 -23.70
CA GLU A 1078 -30.02 1.31 -22.33
C GLU A 1078 -28.65 1.63 -21.71
N GLU A 1079 -27.57 1.48 -22.50
CA GLU A 1079 -26.23 1.81 -22.03
C GLU A 1079 -26.11 3.33 -21.80
N ALA A 1080 -26.64 4.14 -22.72
CA ALA A 1080 -26.68 5.59 -22.57
C ALA A 1080 -27.44 6.01 -21.29
N ARG A 1081 -28.64 5.45 -21.07
CA ARG A 1081 -29.44 5.68 -19.85
C ARG A 1081 -28.64 5.37 -18.59
N ARG A 1082 -28.04 4.17 -18.52
CA ARG A 1082 -27.23 3.74 -17.37
C ARG A 1082 -26.08 4.70 -17.08
N ARG A 1083 -25.37 5.16 -18.12
CA ARG A 1083 -24.25 6.11 -17.97
C ARG A 1083 -24.73 7.49 -17.49
N TYR A 1084 -25.83 8.00 -18.01
CA TYR A 1084 -26.37 9.27 -17.52
C TYR A 1084 -26.85 9.17 -16.06
N GLU A 1085 -27.50 8.07 -15.68
CA GLU A 1085 -27.92 7.80 -14.30
C GLU A 1085 -26.71 7.66 -13.35
N GLU A 1086 -25.58 7.10 -13.82
CA GLU A 1086 -24.32 7.04 -13.08
C GLU A 1086 -23.67 8.43 -12.89
N ALA A 1087 -23.75 9.31 -13.90
CA ALA A 1087 -23.13 10.65 -13.84
C ALA A 1087 -23.91 11.65 -12.97
N LEU A 1088 -25.24 11.52 -12.86
CA LEU A 1088 -26.11 12.43 -12.11
C LEU A 1088 -25.71 12.66 -10.64
N PRO A 1089 -25.53 11.62 -9.80
CA PRO A 1089 -25.16 11.82 -8.39
C PRO A 1089 -23.79 12.48 -8.24
N LEU A 1090 -22.87 12.25 -9.19
CA LEU A 1090 -21.55 12.87 -9.19
C LEU A 1090 -21.63 14.38 -9.49
N TYR A 1091 -22.47 14.80 -10.45
CA TYR A 1091 -22.70 16.22 -10.71
C TYR A 1091 -23.41 16.91 -9.55
N GLU A 1092 -24.33 16.22 -8.86
CA GLU A 1092 -24.98 16.73 -7.65
C GLU A 1092 -23.98 16.92 -6.50
N GLN A 1093 -23.07 15.97 -6.29
CA GLN A 1093 -22.02 16.07 -5.28
C GLN A 1093 -21.14 17.33 -5.42
N VAL A 1094 -20.82 17.73 -6.66
CA VAL A 1094 -19.97 18.90 -6.93
C VAL A 1094 -20.75 20.17 -7.25
N GLY A 1095 -22.08 20.16 -7.12
CA GLY A 1095 -22.94 21.31 -7.44
C GLY A 1095 -22.90 21.74 -8.91
N ALA A 1096 -22.51 20.86 -9.84
CA ALA A 1096 -22.38 21.16 -11.26
C ALA A 1096 -23.74 21.13 -11.97
N VAL A 1097 -24.51 22.20 -11.82
CA VAL A 1097 -25.89 22.36 -12.31
C VAL A 1097 -26.00 22.07 -13.82
N LEU A 1098 -25.06 22.58 -14.63
CA LEU A 1098 -25.07 22.38 -16.08
C LEU A 1098 -24.91 20.91 -16.48
N GLY A 1099 -23.98 20.19 -15.85
CA GLY A 1099 -23.74 18.76 -16.13
C GLY A 1099 -24.96 17.91 -15.76
N ARG A 1100 -25.57 18.21 -14.62
CA ARG A 1100 -26.83 17.59 -14.16
C ARG A 1100 -27.96 17.84 -15.15
N ALA A 1101 -28.20 19.10 -15.52
CA ALA A 1101 -29.26 19.47 -16.47
C ALA A 1101 -29.10 18.75 -17.82
N ASN A 1102 -27.86 18.68 -18.32
CA ASN A 1102 -27.54 17.98 -19.56
C ASN A 1102 -27.86 16.49 -19.50
N CYS A 1103 -27.52 15.78 -18.42
CA CYS A 1103 -27.83 14.35 -18.28
C CYS A 1103 -29.35 14.11 -18.23
N ILE A 1104 -30.08 14.91 -17.46
CA ILE A 1104 -31.55 14.82 -17.35
C ILE A 1104 -32.20 15.06 -18.72
N ARG A 1105 -31.76 16.10 -19.45
CA ARG A 1105 -32.28 16.38 -20.79
C ARG A 1105 -32.02 15.22 -21.76
N ARG A 1106 -30.84 14.58 -21.67
CA ARG A 1106 -30.51 13.39 -22.48
C ARG A 1106 -31.35 12.17 -22.13
N LEU A 1107 -31.70 11.97 -20.85
CA LEU A 1107 -32.68 10.95 -20.45
C LEU A 1107 -34.06 11.23 -21.05
N GLY A 1108 -34.47 12.51 -21.10
CA GLY A 1108 -35.67 12.95 -21.82
C GLY A 1108 -35.62 12.67 -23.33
N ASP A 1109 -34.48 12.92 -23.98
CA ASP A 1109 -34.27 12.58 -25.39
C ASP A 1109 -34.44 11.05 -25.63
N ILE A 1110 -33.87 10.20 -24.76
CA ILE A 1110 -34.02 8.72 -24.83
C ILE A 1110 -35.49 8.29 -24.65
N ALA A 1111 -36.18 8.84 -23.66
CA ALA A 1111 -37.60 8.54 -23.42
C ALA A 1111 -38.46 8.97 -24.61
N LEU A 1112 -38.13 10.10 -25.25
CA LEU A 1112 -38.81 10.58 -26.45
C LEU A 1112 -38.63 9.63 -27.63
N GLU A 1113 -37.41 9.15 -27.89
CA GLU A 1113 -37.12 8.16 -28.94
C GLU A 1113 -37.85 6.83 -28.72
N ARG A 1114 -38.16 6.50 -27.46
CA ARG A 1114 -38.94 5.32 -27.06
C ARG A 1114 -40.45 5.55 -27.02
N SER A 1115 -40.92 6.73 -27.45
CA SER A 1115 -42.34 7.13 -27.39
C SER A 1115 -42.93 7.16 -25.96
N GLN A 1116 -42.09 7.30 -24.93
CA GLN A 1116 -42.48 7.43 -23.52
C GLN A 1116 -42.72 8.92 -23.19
N HIS A 1117 -43.77 9.50 -23.76
CA HIS A 1117 -43.98 10.96 -23.74
C HIS A 1117 -44.14 11.59 -22.34
N GLU A 1118 -44.80 10.91 -21.41
CA GLU A 1118 -44.95 11.38 -20.01
C GLU A 1118 -43.61 11.41 -19.26
N GLU A 1119 -42.81 10.35 -19.38
CA GLU A 1119 -41.46 10.27 -18.77
C GLU A 1119 -40.53 11.32 -19.38
N ALA A 1120 -40.55 11.48 -20.71
CA ALA A 1120 -39.78 12.50 -21.43
C ALA A 1120 -40.16 13.91 -20.96
N ARG A 1121 -41.46 14.20 -20.83
CA ARG A 1121 -41.97 15.48 -20.32
C ARG A 1121 -41.46 15.76 -18.91
N GLY A 1122 -41.50 14.78 -18.01
CA GLY A 1122 -40.96 14.87 -16.66
C GLY A 1122 -39.49 15.29 -16.64
N PHE A 1123 -38.66 14.60 -17.42
CA PHE A 1123 -37.24 14.92 -17.54
C PHE A 1123 -36.98 16.31 -18.14
N PHE A 1124 -37.68 16.69 -19.21
CA PHE A 1124 -37.47 18.02 -19.82
C PHE A 1124 -37.85 19.16 -18.87
N VAL A 1125 -38.97 19.07 -18.15
CA VAL A 1125 -39.38 20.06 -17.14
C VAL A 1125 -38.32 20.16 -16.03
N GLN A 1126 -37.83 19.02 -15.56
CA GLN A 1126 -36.78 18.98 -14.55
C GLN A 1126 -35.47 19.63 -15.05
N SER A 1127 -35.00 19.29 -16.26
CA SER A 1127 -33.80 19.90 -16.84
C SER A 1127 -33.95 21.41 -17.04
N LEU A 1128 -35.14 21.88 -17.43
CA LEU A 1128 -35.44 23.30 -17.62
C LEU A 1128 -35.34 24.07 -16.31
N SER A 1129 -35.83 23.50 -15.21
CA SER A 1129 -35.70 24.10 -13.87
C SER A 1129 -34.24 24.35 -13.49
N PHE A 1130 -33.33 23.44 -13.86
CA PHE A 1130 -31.89 23.62 -13.64
C PHE A 1130 -31.26 24.62 -14.61
N TYR A 1131 -31.60 24.59 -15.89
CA TYR A 1131 -31.09 25.57 -16.84
C TYR A 1131 -31.52 27.00 -16.49
N MET A 1132 -32.70 27.22 -15.90
CA MET A 1132 -33.13 28.55 -15.44
C MET A 1132 -32.33 29.10 -14.26
N LEU A 1133 -31.57 28.27 -13.54
CA LEU A 1133 -30.66 28.72 -12.46
C LEU A 1133 -29.34 29.31 -12.99
N ILE A 1134 -29.08 29.17 -14.29
CA ILE A 1134 -27.85 29.61 -14.94
C ILE A 1134 -28.17 30.42 -16.22
N PRO A 1135 -27.30 31.33 -16.68
CA PRO A 1135 -27.54 32.10 -17.89
C PRO A 1135 -27.26 31.25 -19.15
N GLU A 1136 -28.08 30.22 -19.39
CA GLU A 1136 -27.88 29.24 -20.47
C GLU A 1136 -29.03 29.21 -21.51
N PRO A 1137 -29.25 30.32 -22.25
CA PRO A 1137 -30.37 30.51 -23.17
C PRO A 1137 -30.40 29.52 -24.34
N TYR A 1138 -29.25 29.02 -24.80
CA TYR A 1138 -29.21 28.00 -25.87
C TYR A 1138 -29.93 26.72 -25.45
N SER A 1139 -29.58 26.18 -24.28
CA SER A 1139 -30.14 24.92 -23.78
C SER A 1139 -31.59 25.08 -23.29
N ILE A 1140 -31.96 26.26 -22.77
CA ILE A 1140 -33.35 26.62 -22.47
C ILE A 1140 -34.21 26.54 -23.73
N GLY A 1141 -33.76 27.17 -24.83
CA GLY A 1141 -34.49 27.15 -26.09
C GLY A 1141 -34.65 25.75 -26.67
N LEU A 1142 -33.59 24.94 -26.64
CA LEU A 1142 -33.62 23.55 -27.09
C LEU A 1142 -34.59 22.70 -26.27
N THR A 1143 -34.61 22.87 -24.95
CA THR A 1143 -35.49 22.10 -24.06
C THR A 1143 -36.96 22.48 -24.27
N HIS A 1144 -37.25 23.77 -24.51
CA HIS A 1144 -38.58 24.22 -24.89
C HIS A 1144 -39.03 23.70 -26.25
N GLN A 1145 -38.14 23.65 -27.26
CA GLN A 1145 -38.44 23.02 -28.55
C GLN A 1145 -38.82 21.54 -28.36
N ARG A 1146 -38.09 20.79 -27.52
CA ARG A 1146 -38.42 19.39 -27.20
C ARG A 1146 -39.77 19.24 -26.51
N LEU A 1147 -40.10 20.11 -25.55
CA LEU A 1147 -41.41 20.15 -24.90
C LEU A 1147 -42.55 20.48 -25.88
N ALA A 1148 -42.31 21.36 -26.87
CA ALA A 1148 -43.30 21.69 -27.89
C ALA A 1148 -43.68 20.47 -28.76
N ARG A 1149 -42.72 19.56 -29.04
CA ARG A 1149 -42.97 18.31 -29.80
C ARG A 1149 -43.95 17.38 -29.11
N ILE A 1150 -43.96 17.35 -27.77
CA ILE A 1150 -44.77 16.43 -26.95
C ILE A 1150 -45.91 17.13 -26.21
N ALA A 1151 -46.20 18.37 -26.54
CA ALA A 1151 -47.27 19.14 -25.91
C ALA A 1151 -48.64 18.48 -26.13
N LEU A 1152 -49.47 18.44 -25.07
CA LEU A 1152 -50.78 17.76 -25.07
C LEU A 1152 -51.87 18.61 -25.74
N ASN A 1153 -51.67 19.92 -25.84
CA ASN A 1153 -52.60 20.84 -26.49
C ASN A 1153 -51.86 21.98 -27.23
N VAL A 1154 -52.60 22.65 -28.11
CA VAL A 1154 -52.07 23.71 -28.99
C VAL A 1154 -51.56 24.91 -28.20
N GLU A 1155 -52.19 25.24 -27.07
CA GLU A 1155 -51.83 26.40 -26.25
C GLU A 1155 -50.50 26.17 -25.48
N GLU A 1156 -50.29 24.97 -24.96
CA GLU A 1156 -49.01 24.54 -24.38
C GLU A 1156 -47.88 24.54 -25.42
N ARG A 1157 -48.15 24.00 -26.62
CA ARG A 1157 -47.19 24.02 -27.73
C ARG A 1157 -46.76 25.45 -28.08
N ARG A 1158 -47.74 26.36 -28.23
CA ARG A 1158 -47.51 27.79 -28.52
C ARG A 1158 -46.65 28.47 -27.47
N ARG A 1159 -46.92 28.23 -26.18
CA ARG A 1159 -46.12 28.77 -25.08
C ARG A 1159 -44.67 28.33 -25.16
N HIS A 1160 -44.42 27.04 -25.39
CA HIS A 1160 -43.06 26.52 -25.52
C HIS A 1160 -42.32 27.04 -26.76
N ILE A 1161 -43.00 27.17 -27.92
CA ILE A 1161 -42.41 27.80 -29.11
C ILE A 1161 -42.02 29.25 -28.83
N ALA A 1162 -42.88 30.03 -28.17
CA ALA A 1162 -42.59 31.42 -27.82
C ALA A 1162 -41.40 31.53 -26.84
N SER A 1163 -41.34 30.66 -25.82
CA SER A 1163 -40.22 30.61 -24.88
C SER A 1163 -38.90 30.20 -25.55
N ALA A 1164 -38.94 29.23 -26.48
CA ALA A 1164 -37.76 28.83 -27.24
C ALA A 1164 -37.21 29.96 -28.11
N ARG A 1165 -38.10 30.64 -28.83
CA ARG A 1165 -37.76 31.82 -29.64
C ARG A 1165 -37.11 32.91 -28.79
N LYS A 1166 -37.74 33.30 -27.68
CA LYS A 1166 -37.23 34.34 -26.79
C LYS A 1166 -35.83 34.02 -26.26
N ALA A 1167 -35.57 32.76 -25.92
CA ALA A 1167 -34.26 32.34 -25.43
C ALA A 1167 -33.20 32.46 -26.53
N TRP A 1168 -33.47 32.01 -27.76
CA TRP A 1168 -32.52 32.11 -28.87
C TRP A 1168 -32.36 33.53 -29.44
N GLU A 1169 -33.38 34.38 -29.32
CA GLU A 1169 -33.28 35.82 -29.62
C GLU A 1169 -32.28 36.52 -28.70
N SER A 1170 -32.22 36.15 -27.41
CA SER A 1170 -31.25 36.75 -26.47
C SER A 1170 -29.78 36.43 -26.76
N ILE A 1171 -29.50 35.52 -27.70
CA ILE A 1171 -28.15 35.13 -28.14
C ILE A 1171 -27.97 35.21 -29.66
N ASP A 1172 -28.85 35.95 -30.35
CA ASP A 1172 -28.79 36.20 -31.79
C ASP A 1172 -28.72 34.93 -32.67
N ARG A 1173 -29.34 33.83 -32.23
CA ARG A 1173 -29.39 32.56 -32.97
C ARG A 1173 -30.57 32.50 -33.93
N SER A 1174 -30.56 33.37 -34.94
CA SER A 1174 -31.57 33.45 -36.00
C SER A 1174 -31.72 32.16 -36.81
N ASP A 1175 -30.64 31.39 -36.92
CA ASP A 1175 -30.61 30.06 -37.54
C ASP A 1175 -31.54 29.07 -36.83
N LEU A 1176 -31.49 29.01 -35.48
CA LEU A 1176 -32.33 28.12 -34.68
C LEU A 1176 -33.79 28.58 -34.66
N ILE A 1177 -34.02 29.89 -34.66
CA ILE A 1177 -35.37 30.46 -34.75
C ILE A 1177 -36.03 30.10 -36.08
N GLN A 1178 -35.27 30.13 -37.18
CA GLN A 1178 -35.77 29.69 -38.48
C GLN A 1178 -36.06 28.18 -38.49
N GLN A 1179 -35.18 27.35 -37.93
CA GLN A 1179 -35.44 25.90 -37.77
C GLN A 1179 -36.71 25.61 -36.96
N LEU A 1180 -36.97 26.40 -35.91
CA LEU A 1180 -38.17 26.29 -35.10
C LEU A 1180 -39.44 26.62 -35.91
N ARG A 1181 -39.36 27.65 -36.76
CA ARG A 1181 -40.44 28.03 -37.67
C ARG A 1181 -40.69 26.95 -38.73
N ASP A 1182 -39.63 26.39 -39.30
CA ASP A 1182 -39.74 25.33 -40.32
C ASP A 1182 -40.39 24.06 -39.73
N GLU A 1183 -40.09 23.76 -38.46
CA GLU A 1183 -40.60 22.58 -37.77
C GLU A 1183 -42.09 22.69 -37.36
N PHE A 1184 -42.53 23.86 -36.87
CA PHE A 1184 -43.88 24.03 -36.30
C PHE A 1184 -44.82 24.93 -37.13
N GLY A 1185 -44.31 25.55 -38.19
CA GLY A 1185 -45.02 26.54 -39.01
C GLY A 1185 -45.00 27.95 -38.43
N ASP A 1186 -45.44 28.93 -39.23
CA ASP A 1186 -45.69 30.29 -38.77
C ASP A 1186 -47.03 30.35 -38.03
N ASP A 1187 -47.01 30.36 -36.69
CA ASP A 1187 -48.16 30.75 -35.90
C ASP A 1187 -48.34 32.28 -36.01
N HIS A 1188 -49.08 32.73 -37.02
CA HIS A 1188 -49.59 34.09 -37.11
C HIS A 1188 -50.71 34.31 -36.07
N PRO A 1189 -50.70 35.41 -35.30
CA PRO A 1189 -51.71 35.71 -34.29
C PRO A 1189 -53.02 36.27 -34.86
N GLY A 1190 -53.52 35.75 -35.99
CA GLY A 1190 -54.74 36.26 -36.60
C GLY A 1190 -55.36 35.35 -37.67
N GLY A 1191 -56.39 34.61 -37.28
CA GLY A 1191 -57.29 33.89 -38.18
C GLY A 1191 -58.46 33.36 -37.36
N ARG A 1192 -59.64 33.98 -37.54
CA ARG A 1192 -60.89 33.73 -36.83
C ARG A 1192 -61.42 32.31 -36.99
#